data_AF-A0AAU2SMP3-F1
#
_entry.id   AF-A0AAU2SMP3-F1
#
_cell.length_a   1.000
_cell.length_b   1.000
_cell.length_c   1.000
_cell.angle_alpha   90.00
_cell.angle_beta   90.00
_cell.angle_gamma   90.00
#
_symmetry.space_group_name_H-M   'P 1'
#
loop_
_entity.id
_entity.type
_entity.pdbx_description
1 polymer ?
#
loop_
_entity_poly.entity_id
_entity_poly.type
_entity_poly.pdbx_seq_one_letter_code
_entity_poly.pdbx_strand_id
1 'polypeptide(L)'
;MTDRENEWEPSDHSYIDTFLRVRDEVVPLHGWRHRPDQMWCYLTPPGTATQPQGWKIHVTATPRSAEDVLAAVSRVLLERRVTFKFARGLKQLRMLLSIRMARGSGGKFITVYPEGPEQFTELLEVLHEATEGMEGPAILSDRRYRPGSLVHYRYGGFSASQQVLDVDGSYMHMLVAPDGRWTQDERNAWYSPPAWAPVPLSDPEPVRPSSERGKSQVLLNDRYVVHEAIRHSNRGGVYRARDERTGQKVVIKEARPFVGAEVDGTDARDYLRNEYQTLRALEPLGIAVRPVDLFEYQGHLFLAEEEVPGVTLRTWVDDMVRRDPGRTMPFDRVLDVARRLVDMAAAVHDKGLVFRDLTPNNVMITPDGELVLIDTEFLAVPNEQVTRVQTLSYAAPEEANGPVRYPAPRPVADLYSVGATLFHLCTGVHAYIPPEGRADESARSGDASPDRTPGGDALLRSYDERVRFLVRAVAADYATLRAFAPIVLGLLRERPEQRLSLLRVREMLEDLRPARSGPRPMRLPAADQERLLTDGRAQLVTGMTPDSPDALWPAPPVEGRMFDTLALQAGSAGTLEVMRRGVRATGDARQRSALRTGLAWLDEKVDRGPRQLPGLYFGRGGTYWAMYEAATELGDGAVQRRSIERVKSLPVVWSNPDITHGVAGGGLAHLHLWRRAGDEELRERVLLCVESVLAARAPDGLVWPVPKSMGRGEGLTHYGFAHGVAGICSFLLSVARELERPDLLESAVVGGDFLLSLARDHGDGLRWPTAEAKNKALDDSFDGVCWWCSGAPGIGTFLIRLWRATADRRYLDAAHRAAVSTRREKWFLSASHCHGLAGNGEFLLDMAAATGETLYLEWAEEHAAALYRLCGLHKGRLVLLDETGTGMTYSYNIGMAGAIGFLHRLRHGGERWWMVDDFTLTPREER
;
A
#
# COMPACT_ATOMS: atom_id res chain seq x y z
N MET A 1 22.55 -35.02 16.61
CA MET A 1 23.74 -34.32 17.11
C MET A 1 24.24 -33.48 15.95
N THR A 2 23.71 -32.25 15.84
CA THR A 2 24.34 -30.97 16.31
C THR A 2 25.33 -30.50 15.22
N ASP A 3 25.15 -29.39 14.50
CA ASP A 3 24.67 -28.06 14.89
C ASP A 3 23.93 -27.33 13.75
N ARG A 4 22.75 -26.78 14.08
CA ARG A 4 22.10 -25.68 13.35
C ARG A 4 22.02 -24.47 14.29
N GLU A 5 23.18 -24.03 14.76
CA GLU A 5 23.29 -22.79 15.55
C GLU A 5 23.77 -21.64 14.65
N ASN A 6 23.11 -20.49 14.82
CA ASN A 6 23.39 -19.15 14.30
C ASN A 6 22.92 -18.78 12.87
N GLU A 7 21.63 -18.46 12.76
CA GLU A 7 21.05 -17.53 11.77
C GLU A 7 20.53 -16.23 12.42
N TRP A 8 21.32 -15.57 13.28
CA TRP A 8 20.90 -14.33 13.95
C TRP A 8 21.98 -13.24 13.80
N GLU A 9 21.59 -12.03 13.37
CA GLU A 9 22.50 -10.88 13.30
C GLU A 9 22.86 -10.39 14.74
N PRO A 10 24.14 -10.16 15.08
CA PRO A 10 24.60 -9.87 16.45
C PRO A 10 24.00 -8.64 17.17
N SER A 11 23.24 -7.78 16.48
CA SER A 11 22.71 -6.53 17.04
C SER A 11 21.22 -6.55 17.42
N ASP A 12 20.49 -7.62 17.08
CA ASP A 12 19.05 -7.80 17.40
C ASP A 12 18.81 -8.73 18.63
N HIS A 13 19.89 -9.12 19.34
CA HIS A 13 19.91 -10.18 20.37
C HIS A 13 19.33 -9.83 21.74
N SER A 14 18.80 -8.64 22.01
CA SER A 14 18.71 -8.22 23.41
C SER A 14 17.78 -9.06 24.30
N TYR A 15 16.66 -9.59 23.79
CA TYR A 15 15.72 -10.33 24.65
C TYR A 15 15.36 -11.76 24.20
N ILE A 16 15.73 -12.17 22.98
CA ILE A 16 15.50 -13.57 22.53
C ILE A 16 16.40 -14.54 23.29
N ASP A 17 17.68 -14.19 23.48
CA ASP A 17 18.61 -15.02 24.23
C ASP A 17 18.18 -15.15 25.69
N THR A 18 17.66 -14.05 26.27
CA THR A 18 17.06 -14.07 27.60
C THR A 18 15.83 -14.96 27.66
N PHE A 19 14.96 -14.92 26.64
CA PHE A 19 13.85 -15.85 26.54
C PHE A 19 14.30 -17.31 26.44
N LEU A 20 15.29 -17.63 25.59
CA LEU A 20 15.81 -18.98 25.42
C LEU A 20 16.40 -19.52 26.74
N ARG A 21 17.15 -18.69 27.46
CA ARG A 21 17.67 -19.01 28.80
C ARG A 21 16.55 -19.27 29.81
N VAL A 22 15.56 -18.38 29.92
CA VAL A 22 14.39 -18.59 30.81
C VAL A 22 13.64 -19.87 30.44
N ARG A 23 13.48 -20.15 29.15
CA ARG A 23 12.86 -21.39 28.69
C ARG A 23 13.64 -22.62 29.16
N ASP A 24 14.95 -22.62 28.96
CA ASP A 24 15.81 -23.76 29.28
C ASP A 24 15.95 -23.98 30.79
N GLU A 25 15.79 -22.92 31.60
CA GLU A 25 15.69 -23.00 33.06
C GLU A 25 14.36 -23.62 33.54
N VAL A 26 13.24 -23.28 32.89
CA VAL A 26 11.88 -23.58 33.40
C VAL A 26 11.32 -24.88 32.83
N VAL A 27 11.58 -25.21 31.55
CA VAL A 27 11.03 -26.41 30.91
C VAL A 27 12.05 -27.11 30.01
N PRO A 28 12.38 -28.39 30.25
CA PRO A 28 13.14 -29.17 29.27
C PRO A 28 12.31 -29.39 28.01
N LEU A 29 12.93 -29.28 26.83
CA LEU A 29 12.32 -29.22 25.48
C LEU A 29 11.36 -30.36 25.06
N HIS A 30 11.10 -31.36 25.90
CA HIS A 30 10.29 -32.51 25.51
C HIS A 30 8.81 -32.12 25.36
N GLY A 31 8.39 -31.87 24.12
CA GLY A 31 6.99 -31.75 23.71
C GLY A 31 6.46 -30.34 23.43
N TRP A 32 7.20 -29.27 23.76
CA TRP A 32 6.79 -27.90 23.40
C TRP A 32 7.00 -27.64 21.91
N ARG A 33 6.03 -26.99 21.28
CA ARG A 33 6.12 -26.56 19.88
C ARG A 33 6.54 -25.09 19.82
N HIS A 34 7.67 -24.83 19.19
CA HIS A 34 8.16 -23.49 18.89
C HIS A 34 8.05 -23.24 17.38
N ARG A 35 7.39 -22.15 16.99
CA ARG A 35 7.24 -21.75 15.57
C ARG A 35 7.52 -20.25 15.44
N PRO A 36 8.66 -19.82 14.91
CA PRO A 36 8.88 -18.42 14.55
C PRO A 36 8.24 -18.09 13.19
N ASP A 37 7.70 -16.87 13.03
CA ASP A 37 7.38 -16.25 11.74
C ASP A 37 8.14 -14.91 11.57
N GLN A 38 7.78 -14.06 10.61
CA GLN A 38 8.46 -12.76 10.40
C GLN A 38 8.24 -11.74 11.53
N MET A 39 7.12 -11.83 12.24
CA MET A 39 6.69 -10.85 13.26
C MET A 39 6.72 -11.43 14.68
N TRP A 40 6.38 -12.71 14.84
CA TRP A 40 6.05 -13.36 16.09
C TRP A 40 6.84 -14.65 16.31
N CYS A 41 7.16 -14.93 17.57
CA CYS A 41 7.53 -16.27 18.03
C CYS A 41 6.32 -16.89 18.73
N TYR A 42 5.87 -18.07 18.29
CA TYR A 42 4.74 -18.80 18.90
C TYR A 42 5.26 -19.96 19.75
N LEU A 43 4.64 -20.12 20.92
CA LEU A 43 4.87 -21.24 21.82
C LEU A 43 3.57 -21.93 22.18
N THR A 44 3.55 -23.24 22.02
CA THR A 44 2.41 -24.10 22.34
C THR A 44 2.88 -25.28 23.21
N PRO A 45 2.24 -25.53 24.36
CA PRO A 45 2.56 -26.67 25.22
C PRO A 45 2.19 -28.00 24.54
N PRO A 46 2.82 -29.13 24.93
CA PRO A 46 2.43 -30.45 24.46
C PRO A 46 0.99 -30.79 24.87
N GLY A 47 0.20 -31.31 23.94
CA GLY A 47 -1.16 -31.80 24.20
C GLY A 47 -2.24 -30.71 24.30
N THR A 48 -1.88 -29.43 24.20
CA THR A 48 -2.85 -28.32 24.24
C THR A 48 -3.57 -28.16 22.90
N ALA A 49 -4.90 -28.29 22.92
CA ALA A 49 -5.76 -27.82 21.84
C ALA A 49 -6.13 -26.35 22.10
N THR A 50 -5.65 -25.44 21.27
CA THR A 50 -5.99 -24.02 21.40
C THR A 50 -7.46 -23.83 21.06
N GLN A 51 -8.24 -23.21 21.97
CA GLN A 51 -9.61 -22.82 21.68
C GLN A 51 -9.64 -21.87 20.46
N PRO A 52 -10.70 -21.88 19.63
CA PRO A 52 -10.75 -21.01 18.46
C PRO A 52 -10.92 -19.53 18.82
N GLN A 53 -11.53 -19.23 19.99
CA GLN A 53 -11.79 -17.87 20.48
C GLN A 53 -11.88 -17.83 22.01
N GLY A 54 -11.76 -16.64 22.59
CA GLY A 54 -11.97 -16.43 24.02
C GLY A 54 -11.43 -15.08 24.51
N TRP A 55 -11.31 -14.95 25.83
CA TRP A 55 -10.55 -13.86 26.43
C TRP A 55 -9.06 -14.10 26.25
N LYS A 56 -8.37 -13.14 25.63
CA LYS A 56 -6.90 -13.13 25.48
C LYS A 56 -6.31 -11.94 26.21
N ILE A 57 -5.10 -12.14 26.70
CA ILE A 57 -4.35 -11.14 27.46
C ILE A 57 -3.23 -10.61 26.56
N HIS A 58 -3.06 -9.29 26.55
CA HIS A 58 -1.95 -8.63 25.90
C HIS A 58 -1.10 -7.93 26.95
N VAL A 59 0.21 -8.17 26.92
CA VAL A 59 1.19 -7.46 27.75
C VAL A 59 1.97 -6.53 26.86
N THR A 60 2.19 -5.31 27.34
CA THR A 60 2.91 -4.25 26.63
C THR A 60 4.31 -4.03 27.20
N ALA A 61 5.21 -3.46 26.41
CA ALA A 61 6.58 -3.12 26.81
C ALA A 61 7.15 -2.00 25.93
N THR A 62 8.22 -1.37 26.41
CA THR A 62 9.09 -0.48 25.62
C THR A 62 10.37 -1.23 25.22
N PRO A 63 11.20 -0.72 24.28
CA PRO A 63 12.49 -1.34 24.01
C PRO A 63 13.41 -1.44 25.23
N ARG A 64 13.27 -0.50 26.19
CA ARG A 64 14.03 -0.49 27.44
C ARG A 64 13.57 -1.59 28.40
N SER A 65 12.25 -1.81 28.53
CA SER A 65 11.66 -2.79 29.45
C SER A 65 11.41 -4.17 28.84
N ALA A 66 11.58 -4.34 27.52
CA ALA A 66 11.17 -5.54 26.79
C ALA A 66 11.83 -6.82 27.31
N GLU A 67 13.12 -6.76 27.68
CA GLU A 67 13.86 -7.91 28.18
C GLU A 67 13.31 -8.39 29.53
N ASP A 68 13.16 -7.47 30.49
CA ASP A 68 12.63 -7.76 31.82
C ASP A 68 11.17 -8.24 31.76
N VAL A 69 10.33 -7.56 30.97
CA VAL A 69 8.92 -7.95 30.77
C VAL A 69 8.85 -9.34 30.16
N LEU A 70 9.64 -9.63 29.12
CA LEU A 70 9.60 -10.94 28.48
C LEU A 70 10.10 -12.05 29.42
N ALA A 71 11.15 -11.79 30.20
CA ALA A 71 11.68 -12.76 31.17
C ALA A 71 10.64 -13.09 32.25
N ALA A 72 10.05 -12.06 32.87
CA ALA A 72 9.06 -12.23 33.93
C ALA A 72 7.79 -12.92 33.43
N VAL A 73 7.23 -12.45 32.30
CA VAL A 73 6.01 -13.03 31.72
C VAL A 73 6.26 -14.45 31.23
N SER A 74 7.36 -14.72 30.52
CA SER A 74 7.62 -16.06 29.98
C SER A 74 7.81 -17.09 31.08
N ARG A 75 8.45 -16.75 32.21
CA ARG A 75 8.60 -17.66 33.36
C ARG A 75 7.23 -18.11 33.88
N VAL A 76 6.32 -17.17 34.12
CA VAL A 76 4.94 -17.45 34.56
C VAL A 76 4.20 -18.35 33.57
N LEU A 77 4.26 -18.03 32.27
CA LEU A 77 3.51 -18.74 31.23
C LEU A 77 4.06 -20.14 30.96
N LEU A 78 5.38 -20.32 31.05
CA LEU A 78 6.03 -21.62 30.89
C LEU A 78 5.72 -22.55 32.07
N GLU A 79 5.80 -22.06 33.31
CA GLU A 79 5.43 -22.81 34.53
C GLU A 79 3.96 -23.27 34.48
N ARG A 80 3.07 -22.40 34.00
CA ARG A 80 1.62 -22.66 33.90
C ARG A 80 1.19 -23.35 32.61
N ARG A 81 2.14 -23.68 31.73
CA ARG A 81 1.90 -24.34 30.43
C ARG A 81 0.83 -23.63 29.60
N VAL A 82 0.98 -22.31 29.42
CA VAL A 82 0.03 -21.48 28.65
C VAL A 82 0.52 -21.31 27.22
N THR A 83 -0.39 -21.25 26.25
CA THR A 83 -0.05 -20.90 24.86
C THR A 83 0.13 -19.38 24.73
N PHE A 84 1.22 -18.93 24.12
CA PHE A 84 1.46 -17.49 23.91
C PHE A 84 2.32 -17.22 22.68
N LYS A 85 2.35 -15.94 22.29
CA LYS A 85 3.29 -15.43 21.28
C LYS A 85 3.84 -14.07 21.69
N PHE A 86 5.01 -13.71 21.20
CA PHE A 86 5.63 -12.41 21.47
C PHE A 86 6.39 -11.88 20.24
N ALA A 87 6.64 -10.56 20.20
CA ALA A 87 7.30 -9.92 19.08
C ALA A 87 8.75 -10.42 18.92
N ARG A 88 9.12 -10.85 17.70
CA ARG A 88 10.35 -11.60 17.43
C ARG A 88 11.66 -10.86 17.73
N GLY A 89 11.66 -9.53 17.82
CA GLY A 89 12.86 -8.75 18.09
C GLY A 89 12.57 -7.26 18.24
N LEU A 90 13.59 -6.49 18.64
CA LEU A 90 13.47 -5.05 18.89
C LEU A 90 12.92 -4.30 17.67
N LYS A 91 13.28 -4.73 16.46
CA LYS A 91 12.71 -4.20 15.21
C LYS A 91 11.18 -4.32 15.17
N GLN A 92 10.63 -5.51 15.43
CA GLN A 92 9.19 -5.76 15.46
C GLN A 92 8.51 -4.99 16.59
N LEU A 93 9.15 -4.89 17.77
CA LEU A 93 8.63 -4.09 18.86
C LEU A 93 8.57 -2.59 18.49
N ARG A 94 9.62 -2.03 17.88
CA ARG A 94 9.60 -0.65 17.35
C ARG A 94 8.48 -0.44 16.34
N MET A 95 8.19 -1.43 15.49
CA MET A 95 7.04 -1.37 14.57
C MET A 95 5.70 -1.30 15.34
N LEU A 96 5.52 -2.11 16.39
CA LEU A 96 4.30 -2.09 17.23
C LEU A 96 4.14 -0.77 18.00
N LEU A 97 5.24 -0.09 18.30
CA LEU A 97 5.27 1.20 19.00
C LEU A 97 5.29 2.40 18.05
N SER A 98 5.40 2.17 16.74
CA SER A 98 5.49 3.22 15.74
C SER A 98 4.25 4.13 15.76
N ILE A 99 4.46 5.42 15.47
CA ILE A 99 3.38 6.38 15.25
C ILE A 99 2.48 5.99 14.06
N ARG A 100 3.01 5.22 13.10
CA ARG A 100 2.31 4.75 11.89
C ARG A 100 1.50 3.47 12.13
N MET A 101 1.64 2.84 13.29
CA MET A 101 0.91 1.61 13.61
C MET A 101 -0.60 1.88 13.72
N ALA A 102 -1.43 0.96 13.22
CA ALA A 102 -2.87 1.06 13.40
C ALA A 102 -3.20 1.09 14.89
N ARG A 103 -4.04 2.06 15.31
CA ARG A 103 -4.33 2.33 16.73
C ARG A 103 -4.85 1.11 17.50
N GLY A 104 -5.61 0.23 16.84
CA GLY A 104 -6.13 -1.00 17.44
C GLY A 104 -5.12 -2.15 17.58
N SER A 105 -3.90 -1.98 17.07
CA SER A 105 -2.85 -3.01 17.10
C SER A 105 -1.58 -2.56 17.82
N GLY A 106 -1.43 -1.27 18.11
CA GLY A 106 -0.24 -0.71 18.75
C GLY A 106 0.02 -1.25 20.17
N GLY A 107 1.29 -1.42 20.51
CA GLY A 107 1.75 -1.76 21.87
C GLY A 107 1.60 -3.22 22.32
N LYS A 108 1.06 -4.12 21.49
CA LYS A 108 0.82 -5.54 21.83
C LYS A 108 2.11 -6.37 21.74
N PHE A 109 2.96 -6.32 22.76
CA PHE A 109 4.26 -7.02 22.77
C PHE A 109 4.12 -8.54 22.92
N ILE A 110 3.35 -8.99 23.91
CA ILE A 110 3.06 -10.41 24.17
C ILE A 110 1.54 -10.62 24.07
N THR A 111 1.12 -11.73 23.45
CA THR A 111 -0.28 -12.18 23.44
C THR A 111 -0.37 -13.56 24.07
N VAL A 112 -1.19 -13.70 25.10
CA VAL A 112 -1.42 -14.91 25.87
C VAL A 112 -2.81 -15.46 25.57
N TYR A 113 -2.91 -16.79 25.41
CA TYR A 113 -4.14 -17.51 25.10
C TYR A 113 -4.48 -18.49 26.23
N PRO A 114 -5.26 -18.05 27.24
CA PRO A 114 -5.74 -18.91 28.31
C PRO A 114 -6.69 -20.00 27.80
N GLU A 115 -6.72 -21.14 28.49
CA GLU A 115 -7.57 -22.30 28.19
C GLU A 115 -8.98 -22.17 28.79
N GLY A 116 -9.25 -21.19 29.66
CA GLY A 116 -10.55 -20.99 30.28
C GLY A 116 -10.65 -19.74 31.16
N PRO A 117 -11.85 -19.39 31.65
CA PRO A 117 -12.10 -18.20 32.47
C PRO A 117 -11.31 -18.15 33.79
N GLU A 118 -11.11 -19.30 34.44
CA GLU A 118 -10.38 -19.42 35.70
C GLU A 118 -8.90 -19.09 35.49
N GLN A 119 -8.28 -19.74 34.51
CA GLN A 119 -6.89 -19.48 34.14
C GLN A 119 -6.70 -18.05 33.63
N PHE A 120 -7.67 -17.51 32.87
CA PHE A 120 -7.64 -16.11 32.45
C PHE A 120 -7.60 -15.15 33.66
N THR A 121 -8.45 -15.37 34.66
CA THR A 121 -8.53 -14.51 35.85
C THR A 121 -7.25 -14.60 36.69
N GLU A 122 -6.72 -15.81 36.90
CA GLU A 122 -5.44 -16.02 37.59
C GLU A 122 -4.31 -15.28 36.88
N LEU A 123 -4.20 -15.43 35.55
CA LEU A 123 -3.13 -14.83 34.77
C LEU A 123 -3.17 -13.30 34.77
N LEU A 124 -4.35 -12.67 34.89
CA LEU A 124 -4.42 -11.21 35.00
C LEU A 124 -3.66 -10.69 36.24
N GLU A 125 -3.87 -11.31 37.39
CA GLU A 125 -3.20 -10.90 38.64
C GLU A 125 -1.71 -11.24 38.60
N VAL A 126 -1.38 -12.50 38.30
CA VAL A 126 0.02 -12.97 38.36
C VAL A 126 0.90 -12.23 37.34
N LEU A 127 0.39 -11.97 36.13
CA LEU A 127 1.15 -11.19 35.14
C LEU A 127 1.26 -9.71 35.53
N HIS A 128 0.27 -9.16 36.24
CA HIS A 128 0.33 -7.79 36.71
C HIS A 128 1.38 -7.63 37.81
N GLU A 129 1.40 -8.52 38.79
CA GLU A 129 2.43 -8.56 39.84
C GLU A 129 3.83 -8.76 39.23
N ALA A 130 3.96 -9.68 38.27
CA ALA A 130 5.24 -9.96 37.60
C ALA A 130 5.79 -8.79 36.77
N THR A 131 4.94 -7.81 36.42
CA THR A 131 5.31 -6.66 35.58
C THR A 131 5.17 -5.31 36.30
N GLU A 132 4.96 -5.32 37.61
CA GLU A 132 4.79 -4.11 38.40
C GLU A 132 6.04 -3.21 38.33
N GLY A 133 5.82 -1.90 38.17
CA GLY A 133 6.89 -0.90 38.05
C GLY A 133 7.59 -0.83 36.69
N MET A 134 7.28 -1.73 35.74
CA MET A 134 7.87 -1.73 34.41
C MET A 134 7.15 -0.75 33.45
N GLU A 135 7.85 -0.35 32.38
CA GLU A 135 7.36 0.66 31.42
C GLU A 135 6.62 0.02 30.22
N GLY A 136 5.55 0.66 29.75
CA GLY A 136 4.89 0.29 28.49
C GLY A 136 3.64 1.12 28.16
N PRO A 137 3.29 1.26 26.87
CA PRO A 137 2.15 2.10 26.45
C PRO A 137 0.78 1.48 26.78
N ALA A 138 -0.25 2.32 26.81
CA ALA A 138 -1.63 1.84 26.82
C ALA A 138 -1.99 1.15 25.49
N ILE A 139 -2.66 -0.01 25.57
CA ILE A 139 -3.23 -0.67 24.39
C ILE A 139 -4.68 -0.20 24.22
N LEU A 140 -4.93 0.63 23.21
CA LEU A 140 -6.22 1.32 23.06
C LEU A 140 -7.42 0.38 22.82
N SER A 141 -7.21 -0.71 22.09
CA SER A 141 -8.27 -1.69 21.76
C SER A 141 -8.67 -2.61 22.91
N ASP A 142 -7.94 -2.57 24.04
CA ASP A 142 -8.03 -3.54 25.11
C ASP A 142 -8.36 -2.84 26.43
N ARG A 143 -9.00 -3.57 27.35
CA ARG A 143 -9.23 -3.06 28.70
C ARG A 143 -7.98 -3.28 29.52
N ARG A 144 -7.46 -2.23 30.12
CA ARG A 144 -6.36 -2.33 31.08
C ARG A 144 -6.87 -2.98 32.36
N TYR A 145 -6.11 -3.91 32.93
CA TYR A 145 -6.51 -4.63 34.13
C TYR A 145 -6.63 -3.72 35.36
N ARG A 146 -5.59 -2.93 35.66
CA ARG A 146 -5.57 -1.93 36.74
C ARG A 146 -4.89 -0.64 36.27
N PRO A 147 -5.13 0.53 36.88
CA PRO A 147 -4.35 1.74 36.60
C PRO A 147 -2.84 1.46 36.66
N GLY A 148 -2.09 1.88 35.65
CA GLY A 148 -0.64 1.63 35.55
C GLY A 148 -0.23 0.21 35.12
N SER A 149 -1.15 -0.76 35.04
CA SER A 149 -0.81 -2.13 34.64
C SER A 149 -0.38 -2.24 33.17
N LEU A 150 0.65 -3.07 32.91
CA LEU A 150 1.06 -3.46 31.55
C LEU A 150 0.13 -4.54 30.95
N VAL A 151 -0.72 -5.15 31.77
CA VAL A 151 -1.64 -6.22 31.40
C VAL A 151 -2.96 -5.62 30.91
N HIS A 152 -3.34 -6.00 29.69
CA HIS A 152 -4.58 -5.62 29.04
C HIS A 152 -5.30 -6.86 28.52
N TYR A 153 -6.61 -6.80 28.30
CA TYR A 153 -7.37 -7.93 27.77
C TYR A 153 -8.49 -7.52 26.83
N ARG A 154 -8.84 -8.44 25.92
CA ARG A 154 -10.00 -8.36 25.04
C ARG A 154 -10.53 -9.74 24.66
N TYR A 155 -11.80 -9.81 24.28
CA TYR A 155 -12.38 -11.02 23.70
C TYR A 155 -12.09 -11.06 22.20
N GLY A 156 -11.75 -12.21 21.64
CA GLY A 156 -11.62 -12.37 20.18
C GLY A 156 -11.06 -13.72 19.75
N GLY A 157 -10.91 -13.89 18.43
CA GLY A 157 -10.40 -15.14 17.84
C GLY A 157 -8.91 -15.37 18.12
N PHE A 158 -8.52 -16.64 18.24
CA PHE A 158 -7.17 -17.09 18.58
C PHE A 158 -6.36 -17.54 17.35
N SER A 159 -7.01 -17.98 16.28
CA SER A 159 -6.38 -18.57 15.10
C SER A 159 -6.91 -18.01 13.77
N ALA A 160 -6.18 -18.27 12.68
CA ALA A 160 -6.61 -17.98 11.31
C ALA A 160 -7.82 -18.83 10.87
N SER A 161 -8.13 -19.93 11.57
CA SER A 161 -9.31 -20.76 11.28
C SER A 161 -10.64 -20.07 11.58
N GLN A 162 -10.60 -18.88 12.21
CA GLN A 162 -11.76 -18.01 12.37
C GLN A 162 -11.76 -16.88 11.33
N GLN A 163 -11.56 -17.24 10.07
CA GLN A 163 -11.69 -16.33 8.93
C GLN A 163 -12.69 -16.89 7.93
N VAL A 164 -13.53 -16.00 7.41
CA VAL A 164 -14.48 -16.32 6.34
C VAL A 164 -14.18 -15.41 5.16
N LEU A 165 -14.19 -15.98 3.94
CA LEU A 165 -14.05 -15.21 2.72
C LEU A 165 -15.35 -14.44 2.46
N ASP A 166 -15.26 -13.12 2.48
CA ASP A 166 -16.38 -12.23 2.24
C ASP A 166 -16.70 -12.09 0.74
N VAL A 167 -17.84 -11.46 0.43
CA VAL A 167 -18.25 -11.15 -0.95
C VAL A 167 -17.26 -10.25 -1.70
N ASP A 168 -16.48 -9.45 -0.98
CA ASP A 168 -15.46 -8.56 -1.54
C ASP A 168 -14.11 -9.26 -1.77
N GLY A 169 -14.03 -10.57 -1.53
CA GLY A 169 -12.82 -11.37 -1.70
C GLY A 169 -11.75 -11.17 -0.62
N SER A 170 -12.08 -10.43 0.46
CA SER A 170 -11.22 -10.31 1.64
C SER A 170 -11.62 -11.30 2.75
N TYR A 171 -10.65 -11.69 3.58
CA TYR A 171 -10.88 -12.52 4.75
C TYR A 171 -11.30 -11.64 5.93
N MET A 172 -12.51 -11.90 6.44
CA MET A 172 -13.01 -11.30 7.67
C MET A 172 -12.72 -12.19 8.86
N HIS A 173 -12.25 -11.59 9.95
CA HIS A 173 -12.15 -12.29 11.22
C HIS A 173 -13.53 -12.40 11.87
N MET A 174 -13.87 -13.61 12.29
CA MET A 174 -15.17 -13.94 12.84
C MET A 174 -15.04 -14.54 14.24
N LEU A 175 -16.14 -14.56 14.98
CA LEU A 175 -16.37 -15.24 16.25
C LEU A 175 -17.64 -16.07 16.13
N VAL A 176 -17.74 -17.14 16.88
CA VAL A 176 -18.93 -17.97 17.03
C VAL A 176 -19.63 -17.58 18.33
N ALA A 177 -20.84 -17.05 18.23
CA ALA A 177 -21.66 -16.73 19.40
C ALA A 177 -22.17 -18.02 20.09
N PRO A 178 -22.68 -17.95 21.34
CA PRO A 178 -23.16 -19.13 22.07
C PRO A 178 -24.29 -19.89 21.37
N ASP A 179 -25.04 -19.22 20.48
CA ASP A 179 -26.10 -19.78 19.63
C ASP A 179 -25.56 -20.48 18.36
N GLY A 180 -24.23 -20.52 18.16
CA GLY A 180 -23.56 -21.09 16.99
C GLY A 180 -23.45 -20.14 15.80
N ARG A 181 -23.99 -18.91 15.89
CA ARG A 181 -23.96 -17.94 14.79
C ARG A 181 -22.58 -17.30 14.66
N TRP A 182 -22.11 -17.14 13.43
CA TRP A 182 -20.90 -16.36 13.14
C TRP A 182 -21.18 -14.86 13.24
N THR A 183 -20.34 -14.14 13.98
CA THR A 183 -20.38 -12.68 14.18
C THR A 183 -19.00 -12.09 13.93
N GLN A 184 -18.90 -10.85 13.49
CA GLN A 184 -17.59 -10.24 13.18
C GLN A 184 -16.77 -9.98 14.46
N ASP A 185 -15.47 -10.30 14.43
CA ASP A 185 -14.50 -9.88 15.47
C ASP A 185 -14.17 -8.39 15.26
N GLU A 186 -14.91 -7.49 15.92
CA GLU A 186 -14.69 -6.05 15.83
C GLU A 186 -13.35 -5.64 16.47
N ARG A 187 -12.42 -5.12 15.65
CA ARG A 187 -11.06 -4.73 16.07
C ARG A 187 -10.89 -3.21 16.11
N ASN A 188 -11.67 -2.58 16.98
CA ASN A 188 -11.69 -1.13 17.13
C ASN A 188 -10.46 -0.59 17.88
N ALA A 189 -10.25 0.73 17.84
CA ALA A 189 -9.23 1.42 18.64
C ALA A 189 -9.75 1.80 20.05
N TRP A 190 -10.75 1.08 20.54
CA TRP A 190 -11.32 1.17 21.89
C TRP A 190 -11.77 -0.22 22.31
N TYR A 191 -11.92 -0.44 23.62
CA TYR A 191 -12.44 -1.69 24.16
C TYR A 191 -13.91 -1.90 23.79
N SER A 192 -14.18 -2.94 22.99
CA SER A 192 -15.53 -3.27 22.51
C SER A 192 -15.73 -4.80 22.42
N PRO A 193 -15.84 -5.51 23.56
CA PRO A 193 -16.15 -6.93 23.52
C PRO A 193 -17.58 -7.16 22.99
N PRO A 194 -17.86 -8.31 22.34
CA PRO A 194 -19.23 -8.69 22.00
C PRO A 194 -20.12 -8.70 23.24
N ALA A 195 -21.38 -8.26 23.11
CA ALA A 195 -22.31 -8.17 24.24
C ALA A 195 -22.59 -9.53 24.92
N TRP A 196 -22.40 -10.64 24.18
CA TRP A 196 -22.56 -12.01 24.67
C TRP A 196 -21.27 -12.59 25.25
N ALA A 197 -20.13 -11.90 25.17
CA ALA A 197 -18.88 -12.38 25.75
C ALA A 197 -19.04 -12.50 27.28
N PRO A 198 -18.58 -13.60 27.90
CA PRO A 198 -18.67 -13.77 29.35
C PRO A 198 -18.02 -12.61 30.07
N VAL A 199 -18.67 -12.03 31.09
CA VAL A 199 -18.08 -10.94 31.88
C VAL A 199 -16.80 -11.44 32.56
N PRO A 200 -15.62 -10.89 32.23
CA PRO A 200 -14.34 -11.47 32.63
C PRO A 200 -13.97 -11.22 34.09
N LEU A 201 -14.47 -10.11 34.68
CA LEU A 201 -14.22 -9.68 36.05
C LEU A 201 -15.49 -9.02 36.59
N SER A 202 -15.78 -9.20 37.88
CA SER A 202 -16.85 -8.49 38.60
C SER A 202 -16.45 -7.03 38.84
N ASP A 203 -16.35 -6.20 37.79
CA ASP A 203 -16.01 -4.79 37.97
C ASP A 203 -17.25 -3.94 38.29
N PRO A 204 -17.12 -2.91 39.15
CA PRO A 204 -18.16 -1.92 39.34
C PRO A 204 -18.45 -1.21 38.02
N GLU A 205 -19.71 -0.82 37.82
CA GLU A 205 -20.20 -0.27 36.56
C GLU A 205 -19.25 0.79 35.97
N PRO A 206 -19.02 0.78 34.65
CA PRO A 206 -18.34 1.90 34.01
C PRO A 206 -19.20 3.15 34.21
N VAL A 207 -18.67 4.15 34.92
CA VAL A 207 -19.16 5.52 34.81
C VAL A 207 -18.94 5.92 33.35
N ARG A 208 -19.98 5.77 32.53
CA ARG A 208 -20.03 6.43 31.24
C ARG A 208 -20.12 7.93 31.54
N PRO A 209 -19.18 8.79 31.09
CA PRO A 209 -19.60 10.13 30.75
C PRO A 209 -20.64 9.95 29.65
N SER A 210 -21.88 10.33 29.92
CA SER A 210 -22.91 10.48 28.91
C SER A 210 -22.50 11.61 27.96
N SER A 211 -21.55 11.38 27.05
CA SER A 211 -21.46 12.21 25.87
C SER A 211 -22.49 11.69 24.88
N GLU A 212 -23.66 12.32 24.90
CA GLU A 212 -24.63 12.22 23.81
C GLU A 212 -23.88 12.34 22.48
N ARG A 213 -24.25 11.50 21.51
CA ARG A 213 -23.76 11.61 20.13
C ARG A 213 -24.26 12.94 19.56
N GLY A 214 -23.47 13.99 19.74
CA GLY A 214 -23.71 15.32 19.20
C GLY A 214 -22.68 16.32 19.70
N LYS A 215 -21.67 16.65 18.88
CA LYS A 215 -20.75 17.81 19.00
C LYS A 215 -20.41 18.28 20.44
N SER A 216 -20.04 17.40 21.35
CA SER A 216 -19.51 17.84 22.65
C SER A 216 -18.10 18.37 22.45
N GLN A 217 -17.93 19.69 22.53
CA GLN A 217 -16.61 20.32 22.52
C GLN A 217 -15.81 19.80 23.72
N VAL A 218 -14.59 19.32 23.49
CA VAL A 218 -13.71 18.84 24.56
C VAL A 218 -12.89 20.03 25.07
N LEU A 219 -12.99 20.34 26.35
CA LEU A 219 -12.16 21.36 27.00
C LEU A 219 -10.87 20.70 27.51
N LEU A 220 -9.71 21.12 26.98
CA LEU A 220 -8.39 20.66 27.41
C LEU A 220 -7.75 21.70 28.33
N ASN A 221 -7.18 21.22 29.45
CA ASN A 221 -6.44 22.03 30.42
C ASN A 221 -7.18 23.31 30.87
N ASP A 222 -8.51 23.21 31.03
CA ASP A 222 -9.41 24.32 31.40
C ASP A 222 -9.19 25.61 30.58
N ARG A 223 -8.76 25.48 29.32
CA ARG A 223 -8.35 26.61 28.48
C ARG A 223 -8.69 26.44 27.00
N TYR A 224 -8.53 25.24 26.45
CA TYR A 224 -8.60 25.03 25.01
C TYR A 224 -9.84 24.24 24.63
N VAL A 225 -10.76 24.89 23.93
CA VAL A 225 -12.00 24.25 23.46
C VAL A 225 -11.74 23.63 22.09
N VAL A 226 -11.69 22.29 22.04
CA VAL A 226 -11.52 21.54 20.79
C VAL A 226 -12.81 21.57 19.98
N HIS A 227 -12.69 21.94 18.72
CA HIS A 227 -13.81 22.03 17.77
C HIS A 227 -13.73 20.99 16.65
N GLU A 228 -12.53 20.54 16.30
CA GLU A 228 -12.31 19.60 15.20
C GLU A 228 -11.05 18.77 15.47
N ALA A 229 -11.08 17.48 15.15
CA ALA A 229 -9.88 16.67 15.09
C ALA A 229 -9.36 16.63 13.65
N ILE A 230 -8.17 17.18 13.42
CA ILE A 230 -7.50 17.21 12.11
C ILE A 230 -6.98 15.81 11.77
N ARG A 231 -6.36 15.14 12.75
CA ARG A 231 -5.74 13.82 12.55
C ARG A 231 -5.75 13.02 13.85
N HIS A 232 -5.86 11.70 13.73
CA HIS A 232 -5.61 10.76 14.82
C HIS A 232 -4.57 9.73 14.38
N SER A 233 -3.57 9.48 15.22
CA SER A 233 -2.52 8.48 14.99
C SER A 233 -2.27 7.66 16.25
N ASN A 234 -1.35 6.69 16.21
CA ASN A 234 -0.94 5.99 17.43
C ASN A 234 -0.24 6.92 18.42
N ARG A 235 0.45 7.97 17.92
CA ARG A 235 1.12 9.01 18.72
C ARG A 235 0.17 9.81 19.60
N GLY A 236 -1.03 10.09 19.09
CA GLY A 236 -1.96 11.07 19.63
C GLY A 236 -2.74 11.74 18.49
N GLY A 237 -3.65 12.64 18.85
CA GLY A 237 -4.39 13.47 17.90
C GLY A 237 -3.74 14.84 17.62
N VAL A 238 -4.17 15.44 16.52
CA VAL A 238 -3.95 16.84 16.19
C VAL A 238 -5.32 17.49 16.05
N TYR A 239 -5.55 18.58 16.78
CA TYR A 239 -6.86 19.18 16.98
C TYR A 239 -6.85 20.66 16.59
N ARG A 240 -7.93 21.17 15.99
CA ARG A 240 -8.23 22.61 15.97
C ARG A 240 -9.00 22.96 17.23
N ALA A 241 -8.52 23.98 17.94
CA ALA A 241 -9.14 24.47 19.15
C ALA A 241 -9.15 26.01 19.19
N ARG A 242 -9.93 26.54 20.13
CA ARG A 242 -9.90 27.96 20.49
C ARG A 242 -9.31 28.11 21.88
N ASP A 243 -8.33 28.98 22.03
CA ASP A 243 -7.82 29.40 23.34
C ASP A 243 -8.82 30.37 23.99
N GLU A 244 -9.44 29.98 25.11
CA GLU A 244 -10.43 30.80 25.79
C GLU A 244 -9.83 32.03 26.48
N ARG A 245 -8.52 32.04 26.76
CA ARG A 245 -7.86 33.20 27.38
C ARG A 245 -7.64 34.33 26.37
N THR A 246 -7.24 33.99 25.15
CA THR A 246 -6.87 34.99 24.11
C THR A 246 -7.93 35.14 23.03
N GLY A 247 -8.84 34.18 22.91
CA GLY A 247 -9.81 34.07 21.82
C GLY A 247 -9.23 33.62 20.48
N GLN A 248 -7.92 33.37 20.40
CA GLN A 248 -7.21 32.96 19.18
C GLN A 248 -7.48 31.50 18.82
N LYS A 249 -7.40 31.18 17.52
CA LYS A 249 -7.43 29.80 17.04
C LYS A 249 -6.05 29.18 17.17
N VAL A 250 -6.02 27.92 17.61
CA VAL A 250 -4.79 27.17 17.84
C VAL A 250 -4.91 25.76 17.26
N VAL A 251 -3.76 25.20 16.90
CA VAL A 251 -3.58 23.77 16.65
C VAL A 251 -2.99 23.14 17.90
N ILE A 252 -3.53 21.99 18.33
CA ILE A 252 -3.06 21.25 19.50
C ILE A 252 -2.57 19.88 19.05
N LYS A 253 -1.29 19.59 19.29
CA LYS A 253 -0.65 18.28 19.04
C LYS A 253 -0.54 17.50 20.34
N GLU A 254 -0.88 16.22 20.30
CA GLU A 254 -0.82 15.30 21.45
C GLU A 254 0.28 14.25 21.26
N ALA A 255 1.03 13.99 22.33
CA ALA A 255 1.99 12.89 22.44
C ALA A 255 1.65 11.98 23.64
N ARG A 256 1.33 10.72 23.32
CA ARG A 256 1.08 9.65 24.28
C ARG A 256 2.40 9.09 24.82
N PRO A 257 2.45 8.72 26.10
CA PRO A 257 3.64 8.13 26.71
C PRO A 257 4.00 6.80 26.04
N PHE A 258 5.30 6.54 25.92
CA PHE A 258 5.92 5.32 25.41
C PHE A 258 5.64 4.98 23.93
N VAL A 259 4.98 5.87 23.18
CA VAL A 259 4.84 5.72 21.73
C VAL A 259 6.12 6.19 21.05
N GLY A 260 6.64 5.39 20.12
CA GLY A 260 7.96 5.63 19.52
C GLY A 260 9.11 5.55 20.54
N ALA A 261 8.91 4.83 21.65
CA ALA A 261 9.92 4.66 22.69
C ALA A 261 11.17 3.97 22.17
N GLU A 262 12.34 4.37 22.67
CA GLU A 262 13.65 3.78 22.37
C GLU A 262 14.33 3.23 23.64
N VAL A 263 15.48 2.57 23.49
CA VAL A 263 16.22 1.93 24.60
C VAL A 263 16.75 2.92 25.64
N ASP A 264 17.01 4.16 25.23
CA ASP A 264 17.35 5.27 26.13
C ASP A 264 16.11 5.93 26.77
N GLY A 265 14.91 5.42 26.45
CA GLY A 265 13.56 5.87 26.84
C GLY A 265 13.16 7.25 26.40
N THR A 266 13.81 7.78 25.36
CA THR A 266 13.19 8.82 24.54
C THR A 266 11.87 8.28 23.98
N ASP A 267 10.80 9.07 23.98
CA ASP A 267 9.55 8.75 23.30
C ASP A 267 8.94 9.97 22.58
N ALA A 268 7.71 9.81 22.06
CA ALA A 268 6.99 10.87 21.33
C ALA A 268 6.83 12.18 22.10
N ARG A 269 6.87 12.16 23.44
CA ARG A 269 6.79 13.36 24.28
C ARG A 269 8.08 14.16 24.19
N ASP A 270 9.22 13.51 24.09
CA ASP A 270 10.51 14.21 23.96
C ASP A 270 10.63 14.92 22.61
N TYR A 271 10.13 14.31 21.53
CA TYR A 271 10.04 15.00 20.23
C TYR A 271 9.10 16.21 20.29
N LEU A 272 7.97 16.12 21.01
CA LEU A 272 7.04 17.25 21.17
C LEU A 272 7.62 18.36 22.06
N ARG A 273 8.42 18.01 23.08
CA ARG A 273 9.20 18.99 23.86
C ARG A 273 10.23 19.68 22.98
N ASN A 274 10.96 18.91 22.17
CA ASN A 274 11.95 19.45 21.25
C ASN A 274 11.30 20.43 20.24
N GLU A 275 10.14 20.07 19.70
CA GLU A 275 9.34 20.94 18.83
C GLU A 275 9.05 22.29 19.50
N TYR A 276 8.51 22.29 20.73
CA TYR A 276 8.26 23.53 21.47
C TYR A 276 9.55 24.38 21.62
N GLN A 277 10.68 23.76 21.99
CA GLN A 277 11.94 24.49 22.17
C GLN A 277 12.49 25.08 20.86
N THR A 278 12.44 24.32 19.76
CA THR A 278 12.93 24.78 18.46
C THR A 278 12.03 25.86 17.88
N LEU A 279 10.70 25.75 18.03
CA LEU A 279 9.77 26.82 17.66
C LEU A 279 10.04 28.11 18.44
N ARG A 280 10.31 28.04 19.75
CA ARG A 280 10.71 29.22 20.56
C ARG A 280 12.01 29.85 20.07
N ALA A 281 12.98 29.04 19.63
CA ALA A 281 14.25 29.54 19.09
C ALA A 281 14.10 30.22 17.72
N LEU A 282 13.12 29.77 16.93
CA LEU A 282 12.83 30.29 15.58
C LEU A 282 11.83 31.46 15.59
N GLU A 283 11.06 31.66 16.66
CA GLU A 283 10.04 32.74 16.78
C GLU A 283 10.57 34.13 16.36
N PRO A 284 11.78 34.59 16.75
CA PRO A 284 12.28 35.91 16.33
C PRO A 284 12.53 36.07 14.83
N LEU A 285 12.62 34.97 14.08
CA LEU A 285 12.83 34.98 12.63
C LEU A 285 11.51 35.10 11.85
N GLY A 286 10.37 34.81 12.48
CA GLY A 286 9.06 34.84 11.81
C GLY A 286 8.88 33.79 10.69
N ILE A 287 9.73 32.74 10.65
CA ILE A 287 9.71 31.69 9.61
C ILE A 287 9.01 30.40 10.06
N ALA A 288 8.60 30.32 11.33
CA ALA A 288 7.99 29.14 11.93
C ALA A 288 6.74 29.52 12.71
N VAL A 289 5.82 28.57 12.88
CA VAL A 289 4.60 28.73 13.66
C VAL A 289 4.95 29.10 15.11
N ARG A 290 4.22 30.05 15.68
CA ARG A 290 4.46 30.45 17.06
C ARG A 290 3.92 29.41 18.05
N PRO A 291 4.74 28.91 18.98
CA PRO A 291 4.26 28.03 20.04
C PRO A 291 3.57 28.86 21.13
N VAL A 292 2.41 28.40 21.60
CA VAL A 292 1.57 29.09 22.58
C VAL A 292 1.76 28.52 23.99
N ASP A 293 1.81 27.19 24.13
CA ASP A 293 1.85 26.52 25.42
C ASP A 293 2.28 25.06 25.30
N LEU A 294 2.88 24.49 26.35
CA LEU A 294 3.25 23.09 26.46
C LEU A 294 2.84 22.57 27.84
N PHE A 295 1.92 21.61 27.89
CA PHE A 295 1.30 21.17 29.14
C PHE A 295 0.99 19.67 29.16
N GLU A 296 0.90 19.11 30.36
CA GLU A 296 0.48 17.73 30.58
C GLU A 296 -1.01 17.67 30.97
N TYR A 297 -1.76 16.74 30.40
CA TYR A 297 -3.17 16.52 30.73
C TYR A 297 -3.49 15.03 30.61
N GLN A 298 -4.09 14.45 31.66
CA GLN A 298 -4.41 13.01 31.74
C GLN A 298 -3.22 12.07 31.40
N GLY A 299 -2.00 12.47 31.75
CA GLY A 299 -0.77 11.70 31.52
C GLY A 299 -0.23 11.76 30.08
N HIS A 300 -0.82 12.58 29.20
CA HIS A 300 -0.30 12.86 27.87
C HIS A 300 0.31 14.27 27.83
N LEU A 301 1.24 14.50 26.91
CA LEU A 301 1.83 15.82 26.67
C LEU A 301 1.13 16.49 25.47
N PHE A 302 0.84 17.77 25.60
CA PHE A 302 0.18 18.57 24.56
C PHE A 302 0.98 19.84 24.24
N LEU A 303 1.11 20.15 22.96
CA LEU A 303 1.66 21.41 22.44
C LEU A 303 0.54 22.18 21.76
N ALA A 304 0.27 23.39 22.24
CA ALA A 304 -0.59 24.35 21.55
C ALA A 304 0.28 25.32 20.75
N GLU A 305 -0.03 25.49 19.47
CA GLU A 305 0.62 26.41 18.54
C GLU A 305 -0.44 27.24 17.80
N GLU A 306 -0.07 28.40 17.26
CA GLU A 306 -1.04 29.22 16.50
C GLU A 306 -1.52 28.51 15.22
N GLU A 307 -2.77 28.73 14.84
CA GLU A 307 -3.26 28.20 13.56
C GLU A 307 -2.76 29.07 12.40
N VAL A 308 -1.91 28.49 11.53
CA VAL A 308 -1.44 29.15 10.31
C VAL A 308 -2.58 29.20 9.28
N PRO A 309 -3.00 30.38 8.79
CA PRO A 309 -4.03 30.48 7.76
C PRO A 309 -3.42 30.13 6.40
N GLY A 310 -3.32 28.84 6.07
CA GLY A 310 -2.71 28.37 4.82
C GLY A 310 -2.92 26.88 4.55
N VAL A 311 -2.19 26.35 3.58
CA VAL A 311 -2.13 24.90 3.28
C VAL A 311 -0.68 24.44 3.26
N THR A 312 -0.42 23.14 3.42
CA THR A 312 0.93 22.61 3.26
C THR A 312 1.42 22.83 1.82
N LEU A 313 2.73 22.98 1.62
CA LEU A 313 3.31 23.08 0.28
C LEU A 313 2.92 21.89 -0.59
N ARG A 314 2.82 20.68 0.00
CA ARG A 314 2.31 19.50 -0.71
C ARG A 314 0.90 19.74 -1.26
N THR A 315 -0.04 20.13 -0.40
CA THR A 315 -1.43 20.38 -0.81
C THR A 315 -1.51 21.49 -1.85
N TRP A 316 -0.72 22.55 -1.71
CA TRP A 316 -0.64 23.64 -2.67
C TRP A 316 -0.19 23.18 -4.07
N VAL A 317 0.90 22.42 -4.15
CA VAL A 317 1.39 21.85 -5.43
C VAL A 317 0.35 20.90 -6.01
N ASP A 318 -0.17 19.98 -5.19
CA ASP A 318 -1.13 18.98 -5.62
C ASP A 318 -2.42 19.63 -6.19
N ASP A 319 -2.92 20.70 -5.56
CA ASP A 319 -4.08 21.47 -6.03
C ASP A 319 -3.80 22.17 -7.36
N MET A 320 -2.64 22.79 -7.51
CA MET A 320 -2.25 23.46 -8.75
C MET A 320 -2.11 22.46 -9.89
N VAL A 321 -1.41 21.34 -9.66
CA VAL A 321 -1.21 20.27 -10.65
C VAL A 321 -2.53 19.58 -11.00
N ARG A 322 -3.45 19.38 -10.04
CA ARG A 322 -4.79 18.80 -10.32
C ARG A 322 -5.63 19.67 -11.23
N ARG A 323 -5.56 20.99 -11.06
CA ARG A 323 -6.36 21.96 -11.82
C ARG A 323 -5.82 22.18 -13.23
N ASP A 324 -4.51 22.04 -13.44
CA ASP A 324 -3.89 22.18 -14.76
C ASP A 324 -4.04 20.91 -15.61
N PRO A 325 -4.64 20.99 -16.81
CA PRO A 325 -4.74 19.84 -17.71
C PRO A 325 -3.41 19.24 -18.17
N GLY A 326 -2.34 20.03 -18.16
CA GLY A 326 -0.99 19.57 -18.45
C GLY A 326 -0.29 18.89 -17.28
N ARG A 327 -0.90 18.88 -16.08
CA ARG A 327 -0.27 18.49 -14.81
C ARG A 327 1.00 19.30 -14.49
N THR A 328 1.08 20.55 -14.92
CA THR A 328 2.29 21.38 -14.83
C THR A 328 2.23 22.44 -13.73
N MET A 329 3.41 22.90 -13.31
CA MET A 329 3.58 24.01 -12.38
C MET A 329 4.14 25.26 -13.09
N PRO A 330 3.53 26.45 -12.94
CA PRO A 330 4.03 27.68 -13.55
C PRO A 330 5.43 28.06 -13.05
N PHE A 331 6.33 28.37 -13.99
CA PHE A 331 7.74 28.66 -13.67
C PHE A 331 7.91 29.76 -12.63
N ASP A 332 7.26 30.92 -12.80
CA ASP A 332 7.44 32.07 -11.90
C ASP A 332 6.98 31.76 -10.47
N ARG A 333 5.87 31.01 -10.33
CA ARG A 333 5.36 30.58 -9.02
C ARG A 333 6.33 29.65 -8.31
N VAL A 334 6.92 28.71 -9.05
CA VAL A 334 7.94 27.79 -8.50
C VAL A 334 9.21 28.55 -8.14
N LEU A 335 9.64 29.51 -8.96
CA LEU A 335 10.82 30.33 -8.71
C LEU A 335 10.68 31.17 -7.43
N ASP A 336 9.52 31.80 -7.22
CA ASP A 336 9.27 32.59 -6.03
C ASP A 336 9.29 31.73 -4.76
N VAL A 337 8.61 30.58 -4.78
CA VAL A 337 8.61 29.63 -3.65
C VAL A 337 10.00 29.02 -3.42
N ALA A 338 10.74 28.72 -4.48
CA ALA A 338 12.10 28.18 -4.38
C ALA A 338 13.06 29.16 -3.68
N ARG A 339 12.98 30.45 -3.99
CA ARG A 339 13.78 31.49 -3.31
C ARG A 339 13.48 31.54 -1.82
N ARG A 340 12.20 31.61 -1.46
CA ARG A 340 11.75 31.63 -0.06
C ARG A 340 12.16 30.37 0.70
N LEU A 341 12.11 29.20 0.06
CA LEU A 341 12.54 27.93 0.66
C LEU A 341 14.05 27.92 0.94
N VAL A 342 14.86 28.41 0.00
CA VAL A 342 16.32 28.53 0.19
C VAL A 342 16.66 29.51 1.31
N ASP A 343 15.93 30.63 1.40
CA ASP A 343 16.11 31.62 2.45
C ASP A 343 15.70 31.09 3.82
N MET A 344 14.58 30.37 3.91
CA MET A 344 14.15 29.66 5.12
C MET A 344 15.20 28.64 5.57
N ALA A 345 15.73 27.85 4.63
CA ALA A 345 16.75 26.84 4.95
C ALA A 345 18.03 27.50 5.49
N ALA A 346 18.47 28.59 4.87
CA ALA A 346 19.63 29.35 5.34
C ALA A 346 19.40 29.93 6.74
N ALA A 347 18.23 30.51 7.00
CA ALA A 347 17.89 31.11 8.29
C ALA A 347 17.89 30.08 9.44
N VAL A 348 17.46 28.84 9.19
CA VAL A 348 17.54 27.74 10.15
C VAL A 348 18.98 27.30 10.38
N HIS A 349 19.77 27.17 9.31
CA HIS A 349 21.21 26.84 9.41
C HIS A 349 22.00 27.92 10.17
N ASP A 350 21.66 29.19 9.98
CA ASP A 350 22.26 30.33 10.69
C ASP A 350 21.95 30.34 12.21
N LYS A 351 20.86 29.68 12.62
CA LYS A 351 20.56 29.39 14.04
C LYS A 351 21.32 28.18 14.59
N GLY A 352 22.16 27.54 13.78
CA GLY A 352 22.93 26.35 14.18
C GLY A 352 22.11 25.06 14.23
N LEU A 353 20.95 25.02 13.58
CA LEU A 353 20.04 23.88 13.55
C LEU A 353 20.04 23.20 12.18
N VAL A 354 19.69 21.92 12.13
CA VAL A 354 19.48 21.12 10.90
C VAL A 354 18.10 20.46 10.90
N PHE A 355 17.43 20.43 9.76
CA PHE A 355 16.02 20.02 9.66
C PHE A 355 15.80 18.52 9.89
N ARG A 356 16.58 17.68 9.19
CA ARG A 356 16.48 16.20 9.21
C ARG A 356 15.15 15.59 8.73
N ASP A 357 14.09 16.39 8.59
CA ASP A 357 12.81 16.02 7.98
C ASP A 357 12.20 17.20 7.19
N LEU A 358 13.00 17.89 6.38
CA LEU A 358 12.47 18.95 5.51
C LEU A 358 11.64 18.33 4.36
N THR A 359 10.32 18.51 4.42
CA THR A 359 9.40 18.01 3.40
C THR A 359 8.31 19.03 3.09
N PRO A 360 7.64 18.95 1.92
CA PRO A 360 6.49 19.80 1.59
C PRO A 360 5.30 19.69 2.57
N ASN A 361 5.24 18.69 3.44
CA ASN A 361 4.20 18.61 4.47
C ASN A 361 4.52 19.45 5.71
N ASN A 362 5.81 19.69 5.97
CA ASN A 362 6.27 20.38 7.18
C ASN A 362 6.42 21.89 6.96
N VAL A 363 6.20 22.36 5.73
CA VAL A 363 6.18 23.78 5.35
C VAL A 363 4.80 24.13 4.81
N MET A 364 4.18 25.17 5.35
CA MET A 364 2.93 25.75 4.86
C MET A 364 3.18 26.96 3.98
N ILE A 365 2.25 27.22 3.06
CA ILE A 365 2.17 28.45 2.29
C ILE A 365 0.86 29.17 2.63
N THR A 366 0.99 30.44 2.99
CA THR A 366 -0.13 31.32 3.32
C THR A 366 -0.74 31.92 2.04
N PRO A 367 -1.96 32.50 2.09
CA PRO A 367 -2.60 33.17 0.96
C PRO A 367 -1.78 34.31 0.33
N ASP A 368 -0.96 35.00 1.13
CA ASP A 368 0.00 36.02 0.70
C ASP A 368 1.32 35.44 0.15
N GLY A 369 1.48 34.11 0.19
CA GLY A 369 2.59 33.37 -0.41
C GLY A 369 3.78 33.14 0.53
N GLU A 370 3.71 33.57 1.79
CA GLU A 370 4.75 33.37 2.79
C GLU A 370 4.86 31.90 3.19
N LEU A 371 6.10 31.47 3.50
CA LEU A 371 6.37 30.11 3.93
C LEU A 371 6.50 30.06 5.46
N VAL A 372 5.81 29.11 6.08
CA VAL A 372 5.81 28.91 7.54
C VAL A 372 6.14 27.46 7.87
N LEU A 373 7.16 27.25 8.68
CA LEU A 373 7.54 25.94 9.21
C LEU A 373 6.62 25.53 10.37
N ILE A 374 6.01 24.35 10.31
CA ILE A 374 5.00 23.91 11.31
C ILE A 374 5.37 22.66 12.09
N ASP A 375 6.31 21.86 11.62
CA ASP A 375 6.74 20.62 12.28
C ASP A 375 8.26 20.66 12.44
N THR A 376 8.69 20.95 13.67
CA THR A 376 10.11 21.16 14.03
C THR A 376 10.64 20.15 15.02
N GLU A 377 9.93 19.05 15.20
CA GLU A 377 10.23 18.07 16.24
C GLU A 377 11.57 17.33 16.05
N PHE A 378 12.07 17.31 14.82
CA PHE A 378 13.34 16.65 14.47
C PHE A 378 14.49 17.62 14.21
N LEU A 379 14.25 18.93 14.32
CA LEU A 379 15.33 19.92 14.32
C LEU A 379 16.30 19.64 15.47
N ALA A 380 17.59 19.66 15.16
CA ALA A 380 18.64 19.35 16.12
C ALA A 380 19.89 20.19 15.87
N VAL A 381 20.76 20.30 16.88
CA VAL A 381 22.10 20.86 16.69
C VAL A 381 23.00 19.77 16.10
N PRO A 382 23.86 20.07 15.10
CA PRO A 382 24.79 19.10 14.55
C PRO A 382 25.62 18.36 15.63
N ASN A 383 25.80 17.06 15.44
CA ASN A 383 26.47 16.11 16.35
C ASN A 383 25.71 15.74 17.63
N GLU A 384 24.51 16.27 17.90
CA GLU A 384 23.65 15.75 18.97
C GLU A 384 23.21 14.32 18.66
N GLN A 385 23.07 13.47 19.69
CA GLN A 385 22.58 12.11 19.48
C GLN A 385 21.09 12.11 19.18
N VAL A 386 20.71 11.57 18.01
CA VAL A 386 19.34 11.63 17.49
C VAL A 386 18.89 10.28 16.93
N THR A 387 17.57 10.08 16.85
CA THR A 387 16.96 8.92 16.18
C THR A 387 16.84 9.18 14.69
N ARG A 388 17.17 8.21 13.87
CA ARG A 388 16.98 8.23 12.41
C ARG A 388 15.53 8.48 12.03
N VAL A 389 15.32 9.57 11.30
CA VAL A 389 14.04 9.96 10.72
C VAL A 389 14.12 9.71 9.22
N GLN A 390 13.07 9.12 8.65
CA GLN A 390 13.04 8.82 7.23
C GLN A 390 11.66 9.12 6.65
N THR A 391 11.63 10.17 5.84
CA THR A 391 10.55 10.42 4.89
C THR A 391 11.03 10.05 3.50
N LEU A 392 10.35 9.07 2.90
CA LEU A 392 10.71 8.49 1.61
C LEU A 392 10.85 9.59 0.54
N SER A 393 11.94 9.56 -0.23
CA SER A 393 12.33 10.56 -1.24
C SER A 393 12.95 11.87 -0.72
N TYR A 394 12.92 12.13 0.59
CA TYR A 394 13.44 13.39 1.16
C TYR A 394 14.65 13.19 2.09
N ALA A 395 14.83 11.98 2.63
CA ALA A 395 16.01 11.64 3.43
C ALA A 395 17.24 11.48 2.55
N ALA A 396 18.36 12.11 2.94
CA ALA A 396 19.63 11.99 2.23
C ALA A 396 20.15 10.54 2.27
N PRO A 397 20.87 10.05 1.23
CA PRO A 397 21.35 8.66 1.18
C PRO A 397 22.16 8.21 2.40
N GLU A 398 23.00 9.09 2.93
CA GLU A 398 23.81 8.85 4.13
C GLU A 398 22.97 8.71 5.41
N GLU A 399 21.85 9.41 5.50
CA GLU A 399 20.91 9.31 6.63
C GLU A 399 19.99 8.09 6.48
N ALA A 400 19.58 7.80 5.25
CA ALA A 400 18.77 6.64 4.93
C ALA A 400 19.47 5.33 5.36
N ASN A 401 20.79 5.27 5.22
CA ASN A 401 21.58 4.06 5.47
C ASN A 401 22.25 4.01 6.86
N GLY A 402 22.18 5.09 7.65
CA GLY A 402 22.77 5.17 8.98
C GLY A 402 22.09 4.27 10.03
N PRO A 403 22.71 4.03 11.20
CA PRO A 403 22.09 3.31 12.32
C PRO A 403 20.86 4.04 12.87
N VAL A 404 20.03 3.35 13.66
CA VAL A 404 18.82 3.93 14.28
C VAL A 404 19.16 5.15 15.15
N ARG A 405 20.30 5.11 15.85
CA ARG A 405 20.84 6.24 16.61
C ARG A 405 22.17 6.68 15.99
N TYR A 406 22.30 7.97 15.70
CA TYR A 406 23.49 8.54 15.08
C TYR A 406 23.64 10.02 15.49
N PRO A 407 24.85 10.60 15.41
CA PRO A 407 25.03 12.03 15.56
C PRO A 407 24.29 12.79 14.45
N ALA A 408 23.54 13.82 14.81
CA ALA A 408 22.81 14.66 13.88
C ALA A 408 23.73 15.18 12.78
N PRO A 409 23.29 15.17 11.51
CA PRO A 409 24.17 15.49 10.39
C PRO A 409 24.55 16.96 10.39
N ARG A 410 25.53 17.30 9.55
CA ARG A 410 25.83 18.70 9.21
C ARG A 410 24.77 19.26 8.24
N PRO A 411 24.63 20.59 8.12
CA PRO A 411 23.68 21.26 7.21
C PRO A 411 23.67 20.77 5.75
N VAL A 412 24.78 20.19 5.28
CA VAL A 412 24.92 19.59 3.95
C VAL A 412 23.94 18.43 3.67
N ALA A 413 23.42 17.77 4.70
CA ALA A 413 22.40 16.73 4.55
C ALA A 413 21.05 17.33 4.08
N ASP A 414 20.62 18.44 4.70
CA ASP A 414 19.36 19.12 4.36
C ASP A 414 19.30 19.62 2.91
N LEU A 415 20.46 19.86 2.28
CA LEU A 415 20.54 20.25 0.86
C LEU A 415 19.88 19.20 -0.05
N TYR A 416 19.97 17.93 0.31
CA TYR A 416 19.27 16.87 -0.41
C TYR A 416 17.75 17.05 -0.31
N SER A 417 17.22 17.29 0.89
CA SER A 417 15.80 17.50 1.14
C SER A 417 15.27 18.77 0.46
N VAL A 418 16.08 19.83 0.37
CA VAL A 418 15.79 21.01 -0.47
C VAL A 418 15.69 20.61 -1.93
N GLY A 419 16.65 19.84 -2.46
CA GLY A 419 16.63 19.35 -3.84
C GLY A 419 15.39 18.50 -4.17
N ALA A 420 15.00 17.61 -3.26
CA ALA A 420 13.81 16.78 -3.38
C ALA A 420 12.52 17.61 -3.34
N THR A 421 12.47 18.63 -2.47
CA THR A 421 11.36 19.58 -2.38
C THR A 421 11.24 20.42 -3.65
N LEU A 422 12.36 20.94 -4.19
CA LEU A 422 12.37 21.68 -5.46
C LEU A 422 11.90 20.80 -6.63
N PHE A 423 12.31 19.53 -6.68
CA PHE A 423 11.82 18.59 -7.69
C PHE A 423 10.30 18.44 -7.64
N HIS A 424 9.73 18.29 -6.43
CA HIS A 424 8.28 18.22 -6.24
C HIS A 424 7.58 19.53 -6.61
N LEU A 425 8.11 20.69 -6.20
CA LEU A 425 7.56 22.00 -6.60
C LEU A 425 7.52 22.16 -8.13
N CYS A 426 8.53 21.64 -8.85
CA CYS A 426 8.59 21.74 -10.30
C CYS A 426 7.62 20.82 -11.06
N THR A 427 7.14 19.73 -10.42
CA THR A 427 6.52 18.60 -11.14
C THR A 427 5.23 18.07 -10.52
N GLY A 428 4.96 18.32 -9.24
CA GLY A 428 3.99 17.56 -8.45
C GLY A 428 4.40 16.12 -8.12
N VAL A 429 5.54 15.65 -8.63
CA VAL A 429 6.02 14.27 -8.48
C VAL A 429 7.08 14.22 -7.40
N HIS A 430 7.12 13.17 -6.59
CA HIS A 430 8.19 12.98 -5.60
C HIS A 430 9.48 12.47 -6.26
N ALA A 431 10.64 12.95 -5.78
CA ALA A 431 11.97 12.54 -6.26
C ALA A 431 12.36 11.14 -5.77
N TYR A 432 11.50 10.15 -6.03
CA TYR A 432 11.65 8.81 -5.50
C TYR A 432 12.78 8.05 -6.21
N ILE A 433 13.79 7.67 -5.42
CA ILE A 433 14.88 6.80 -5.84
C ILE A 433 14.78 5.51 -5.01
N PRO A 434 14.44 4.37 -5.61
CA PRO A 434 14.35 3.09 -4.91
C PRO A 434 15.62 2.76 -4.09
N PRO A 435 15.50 2.26 -2.86
CA PRO A 435 16.67 1.85 -2.10
C PRO A 435 17.34 0.63 -2.75
N GLU A 436 18.67 0.53 -2.67
CA GLU A 436 19.42 -0.66 -3.09
C GLU A 436 19.54 -1.64 -1.92
N GLY A 437 19.26 -2.92 -2.15
CA GLY A 437 19.58 -3.98 -1.19
C GLY A 437 18.71 -4.04 0.09
N ARG A 438 17.54 -3.40 0.11
CA ARG A 438 16.63 -3.36 1.28
C ARG A 438 15.28 -4.05 1.15
N ALA A 439 14.91 -4.54 -0.03
CA ALA A 439 13.63 -5.24 -0.23
C ALA A 439 13.51 -6.54 0.59
N ASP A 440 14.56 -6.95 1.30
CA ASP A 440 14.47 -7.97 2.34
C ASP A 440 15.59 -7.83 3.39
N GLU A 441 15.32 -7.11 4.48
CA GLU A 441 16.16 -7.17 5.68
C GLU A 441 15.95 -8.48 6.48
N SER A 442 15.09 -9.42 6.03
CA SER A 442 14.96 -10.75 6.64
C SER A 442 15.91 -11.80 6.04
N ALA A 443 16.74 -11.42 5.06
CA ALA A 443 17.61 -12.34 4.31
C ALA A 443 19.13 -12.03 4.41
N ARG A 444 19.58 -11.30 5.44
CA ARG A 444 21.03 -11.07 5.70
C ARG A 444 21.66 -12.13 6.62
N SER A 445 20.91 -13.15 7.04
CA SER A 445 21.50 -14.36 7.62
C SER A 445 22.00 -15.29 6.52
N GLY A 446 23.30 -15.17 6.24
CA GLY A 446 24.20 -16.17 5.66
C GLY A 446 23.64 -17.18 4.66
N ASP A 447 23.67 -16.84 3.37
CA ASP A 447 24.09 -17.83 2.36
C ASP A 447 24.73 -17.11 1.17
N ALA A 448 26.02 -17.37 0.96
CA ALA A 448 26.72 -16.98 -0.24
C ALA A 448 26.32 -17.95 -1.36
N SER A 449 25.17 -17.68 -2.00
CA SER A 449 24.76 -18.48 -3.16
C SER A 449 25.83 -18.43 -4.26
N PRO A 450 26.23 -19.59 -4.83
CA PRO A 450 27.30 -19.68 -5.81
C PRO A 450 26.90 -19.18 -7.21
N ASP A 451 25.64 -18.73 -7.41
CA ASP A 451 25.12 -18.30 -8.72
C ASP A 451 25.45 -16.83 -9.06
N ARG A 452 26.56 -16.29 -8.54
CA ARG A 452 27.12 -15.01 -9.01
C ARG A 452 27.65 -15.22 -10.42
N THR A 453 26.88 -14.83 -11.43
CA THR A 453 27.37 -14.70 -12.80
C THR A 453 28.53 -13.67 -12.80
N PRO A 454 29.76 -14.06 -13.19
CA PRO A 454 30.86 -13.12 -13.34
C PRO A 454 30.52 -12.17 -14.50
N GLY A 455 30.14 -10.93 -14.16
CA GLY A 455 29.70 -9.91 -15.12
C GLY A 455 28.64 -8.92 -14.59
N GLY A 456 28.00 -9.21 -13.45
CA GLY A 456 26.90 -8.40 -12.89
C GLY A 456 27.26 -7.00 -12.38
N ASP A 457 28.54 -6.73 -12.06
CA ASP A 457 28.97 -5.42 -11.55
C ASP A 457 29.05 -4.34 -12.63
N ALA A 458 29.14 -4.70 -13.91
CA ALA A 458 29.33 -3.74 -15.01
C ALA A 458 28.06 -2.95 -15.40
N LEU A 459 26.90 -3.26 -14.79
CA LEU A 459 25.58 -2.69 -15.13
C LEU A 459 24.82 -2.09 -13.94
N LEU A 460 25.50 -1.90 -12.80
CA LEU A 460 24.97 -1.13 -11.67
C LEU A 460 25.07 0.36 -12.01
N ARG A 461 23.93 0.99 -12.28
CA ARG A 461 23.87 2.45 -12.37
C ARG A 461 24.12 3.02 -10.99
N SER A 462 25.13 3.88 -10.87
CA SER A 462 25.39 4.65 -9.67
C SER A 462 24.14 5.44 -9.24
N TYR A 463 24.05 5.78 -7.96
CA TYR A 463 22.97 6.60 -7.43
C TYR A 463 22.74 7.87 -8.27
N ASP A 464 23.82 8.58 -8.58
CA ASP A 464 23.79 9.80 -9.38
C ASP A 464 23.31 9.57 -10.83
N GLU A 465 23.59 8.41 -11.44
CA GLU A 465 23.04 8.05 -12.75
C GLU A 465 21.54 7.78 -12.69
N ARG A 466 21.05 7.23 -11.59
CA ARG A 466 19.62 6.99 -11.35
C ARG A 466 18.88 8.31 -11.13
N VAL A 467 19.46 9.24 -10.36
CA VAL A 467 18.95 10.62 -10.22
C VAL A 467 18.94 11.32 -11.57
N ARG A 468 20.02 11.22 -12.36
CA ARG A 468 20.09 11.82 -13.70
C ARG A 468 19.05 11.24 -14.64
N PHE A 469 18.84 9.92 -14.60
CA PHE A 469 17.77 9.26 -15.34
C PHE A 469 16.41 9.86 -14.95
N LEU A 470 16.08 9.91 -13.66
CA LEU A 470 14.80 10.43 -13.17
C LEU A 470 14.56 11.88 -13.63
N VAL A 471 15.53 12.77 -13.37
CA VAL A 471 15.41 14.18 -13.75
C VAL A 471 15.25 14.32 -15.27
N ARG A 472 16.04 13.61 -16.08
CA ARG A 472 15.93 13.67 -17.54
C ARG A 472 14.59 13.14 -18.04
N ALA A 473 14.11 12.03 -17.47
CA ALA A 473 12.86 11.38 -17.84
C ALA A 473 11.68 12.33 -17.64
N VAL A 474 11.58 12.89 -16.43
CA VAL A 474 10.47 13.76 -16.04
C VAL A 474 10.62 15.10 -16.74
N ALA A 475 11.82 15.69 -16.80
CA ALA A 475 12.02 16.97 -17.47
C ALA A 475 11.66 16.96 -18.97
N ALA A 476 11.54 15.80 -19.64
CA ALA A 476 10.98 15.75 -20.99
C ALA A 476 9.55 16.33 -21.07
N ASP A 477 8.75 16.11 -20.02
CA ASP A 477 7.35 16.59 -19.95
C ASP A 477 7.20 17.92 -19.19
N TYR A 478 8.08 18.22 -18.23
CA TYR A 478 7.92 19.39 -17.34
C TYR A 478 8.93 20.50 -17.64
N ALA A 479 8.46 21.59 -18.25
CA ALA A 479 9.29 22.76 -18.61
C ALA A 479 9.97 23.41 -17.41
N THR A 480 9.26 23.51 -16.29
CA THR A 480 9.81 24.09 -15.06
C THR A 480 10.95 23.24 -14.52
N LEU A 481 10.79 21.91 -14.45
CA LEU A 481 11.88 21.02 -14.05
C LEU A 481 13.07 21.12 -15.01
N ARG A 482 12.87 21.29 -16.33
CA ARG A 482 14.00 21.49 -17.27
C ARG A 482 14.88 22.68 -16.89
N ALA A 483 14.25 23.80 -16.52
CA ALA A 483 15.00 24.97 -16.08
C ALA A 483 15.75 24.68 -14.77
N PHE A 484 15.07 24.06 -13.80
CA PHE A 484 15.63 23.73 -12.48
C PHE A 484 16.60 22.54 -12.47
N ALA A 485 16.72 21.78 -13.55
CA ALA A 485 17.48 20.52 -13.59
C ALA A 485 18.92 20.65 -13.09
N PRO A 486 19.72 21.69 -13.44
CA PRO A 486 21.07 21.84 -12.91
C PRO A 486 21.11 22.01 -11.39
N ILE A 487 20.16 22.75 -10.81
CA ILE A 487 20.04 22.97 -9.36
C ILE A 487 19.66 21.65 -8.67
N VAL A 488 18.61 20.99 -9.16
CA VAL A 488 18.10 19.74 -8.57
C VAL A 488 19.15 18.63 -8.63
N LEU A 489 19.82 18.45 -9.78
CA LEU A 489 20.90 17.47 -9.93
C LEU A 489 22.10 17.77 -9.01
N GLY A 490 22.38 19.05 -8.77
CA GLY A 490 23.45 19.46 -7.88
C GLY A 490 23.10 19.23 -6.40
N LEU A 491 21.83 19.32 -6.01
CA LEU A 491 21.38 19.10 -4.63
C LEU A 491 21.18 17.61 -4.30
N LEU A 492 20.73 16.82 -5.27
CA LEU A 492 20.45 15.39 -5.10
C LEU A 492 21.67 14.48 -5.28
N ARG A 493 22.89 14.99 -5.12
CA ARG A 493 24.12 14.17 -5.20
C ARG A 493 24.19 13.18 -4.05
N GLU A 494 24.65 11.97 -4.36
CA GLU A 494 24.86 10.92 -3.34
C GLU A 494 25.82 11.39 -2.25
N ARG A 495 26.97 11.92 -2.65
CA ARG A 495 28.02 12.36 -1.74
C ARG A 495 27.77 13.79 -1.24
N PRO A 496 27.73 14.02 0.08
CA PRO A 496 27.40 15.33 0.63
C PRO A 496 28.32 16.46 0.14
N GLU A 497 29.62 16.20 0.04
CA GLU A 497 30.62 17.19 -0.39
C GLU A 497 30.47 17.65 -1.85
N GLN A 498 29.68 16.94 -2.66
CA GLN A 498 29.39 17.30 -4.04
C GLN A 498 28.11 18.12 -4.20
N ARG A 499 27.37 18.35 -3.09
CA ARG A 499 26.10 19.08 -3.14
C ARG A 499 26.32 20.59 -3.28
N LEU A 500 25.45 21.25 -4.05
CA LEU A 500 25.45 22.70 -4.19
C LEU A 500 25.13 23.38 -2.85
N SER A 501 25.95 24.34 -2.42
CA SER A 501 25.65 25.16 -1.24
C SER A 501 24.43 26.06 -1.47
N LEU A 502 23.74 26.45 -0.39
CA LEU A 502 22.59 27.37 -0.48
C LEU A 502 22.94 28.71 -1.14
N LEU A 503 24.15 29.24 -0.88
CA LEU A 503 24.65 30.44 -1.55
C LEU A 503 24.70 30.26 -3.07
N ARG A 504 25.26 29.12 -3.52
CA ARG A 504 25.35 28.83 -4.96
C ARG A 504 23.98 28.62 -5.58
N VAL A 505 23.05 27.98 -4.86
CA VAL A 505 21.67 27.83 -5.31
C VAL A 505 21.00 29.20 -5.47
N ARG A 506 21.16 30.11 -4.50
CA ARG A 506 20.61 31.47 -4.57
C ARG A 506 21.08 32.21 -5.82
N GLU A 507 22.40 32.22 -6.09
CA GLU A 507 22.97 32.80 -7.31
C GLU A 507 22.34 32.21 -8.57
N MET A 508 22.18 30.88 -8.63
CA MET A 508 21.57 30.20 -9.78
C MET A 508 20.09 30.55 -9.96
N LEU A 509 19.34 30.84 -8.88
CA LEU A 509 17.93 31.24 -8.93
C LEU A 509 17.73 32.69 -9.42
N GLU A 510 18.73 33.56 -9.28
CA GLU A 510 18.68 34.94 -9.82
C GLU A 510 18.72 34.94 -11.35
N ASP A 511 19.59 34.09 -11.91
CA ASP A 511 19.79 33.97 -13.36
C ASP A 511 18.88 32.95 -14.04
N LEU A 512 18.04 32.23 -13.28
CA LEU A 512 17.17 31.20 -13.83
C LEU A 512 16.13 31.78 -14.80
N ARG A 513 15.91 31.10 -15.93
CA ARG A 513 14.93 31.50 -16.96
C ARG A 513 14.08 30.29 -17.39
N PRO A 514 12.84 30.50 -17.87
CA PRO A 514 12.00 29.42 -18.40
C PRO A 514 12.66 28.69 -19.58
N ALA A 515 12.53 27.36 -19.61
CA ALA A 515 13.05 26.54 -20.71
C ALA A 515 12.17 26.66 -21.98
N ARG A 516 12.76 27.02 -23.12
CA ARG A 516 12.04 27.27 -24.39
C ARG A 516 11.68 26.02 -25.20
N SER A 517 12.48 24.95 -25.12
CA SER A 517 12.21 23.67 -25.79
C SER A 517 12.71 22.49 -24.92
N GLY A 518 12.05 21.34 -25.08
CA GLY A 518 12.37 20.13 -24.31
C GLY A 518 13.01 19.04 -25.17
N PRO A 519 13.81 18.14 -24.57
CA PRO A 519 14.26 16.94 -25.24
C PRO A 519 13.05 16.04 -25.56
N ARG A 520 13.20 15.15 -26.56
CA ARG A 520 12.17 14.14 -26.85
C ARG A 520 11.89 13.28 -25.62
N PRO A 521 10.64 12.81 -25.43
CA PRO A 521 10.30 11.83 -24.40
C PRO A 521 11.25 10.64 -24.43
N MET A 522 11.70 10.24 -23.25
CA MET A 522 12.71 9.19 -23.12
C MET A 522 12.07 7.81 -23.28
N ARG A 523 12.77 6.93 -23.99
CA ARG A 523 12.43 5.51 -24.10
C ARG A 523 13.48 4.67 -23.39
N LEU A 524 13.03 3.59 -22.77
CA LEU A 524 13.94 2.66 -22.12
C LEU A 524 14.70 1.85 -23.19
N PRO A 525 16.05 1.74 -23.14
CA PRO A 525 16.80 0.89 -24.04
C PRO A 525 16.28 -0.56 -24.03
N ALA A 526 16.36 -1.24 -25.18
CA ALA A 526 15.88 -2.62 -25.30
C ALA A 526 16.57 -3.58 -24.30
N ALA A 527 17.86 -3.37 -24.04
CA ALA A 527 18.62 -4.16 -23.06
C ALA A 527 18.08 -4.00 -21.62
N ASP A 528 17.67 -2.79 -21.23
CA ASP A 528 17.08 -2.53 -19.91
C ASP A 528 15.67 -3.14 -19.81
N GLN A 529 14.86 -3.08 -20.87
CA GLN A 529 13.55 -3.75 -20.93
C GLN A 529 13.70 -5.27 -20.80
N GLU A 530 14.67 -5.85 -21.51
CA GLU A 530 14.94 -7.29 -21.48
C GLU A 530 15.45 -7.74 -20.11
N ARG A 531 16.33 -6.94 -19.48
CA ARG A 531 16.79 -7.20 -18.12
C ARG A 531 15.63 -7.18 -17.12
N LEU A 532 14.74 -6.18 -17.18
CA LEU A 532 13.56 -6.12 -16.30
C LEU A 532 12.69 -7.38 -16.43
N LEU A 533 12.47 -7.83 -17.67
CA LEU A 533 11.71 -9.05 -17.93
C LEU A 533 12.40 -10.29 -17.37
N THR A 534 13.69 -10.42 -17.63
CA THR A 534 14.49 -11.59 -17.22
C THR A 534 14.61 -11.65 -15.70
N ASP A 535 15.04 -10.56 -15.07
CA ASP A 535 15.21 -10.45 -13.62
C ASP A 535 13.86 -10.59 -12.90
N GLY A 536 12.81 -9.97 -13.43
CA GLY A 536 11.46 -10.05 -12.89
C GLY A 536 10.92 -11.48 -12.91
N ARG A 537 11.03 -12.21 -14.02
CA ARG A 537 10.61 -13.62 -14.11
C ARG A 537 11.43 -14.51 -13.17
N ALA A 538 12.75 -14.30 -13.09
CA ALA A 538 13.61 -15.03 -12.17
C ALA A 538 13.23 -14.77 -10.71
N GLN A 539 12.84 -13.53 -10.37
CA GLN A 539 12.34 -13.19 -9.04
C GLN A 539 10.97 -13.83 -8.77
N LEU A 540 10.05 -13.88 -9.73
CA LEU A 540 8.78 -14.60 -9.56
C LEU A 540 9.01 -16.08 -9.21
N VAL A 541 9.97 -16.74 -9.87
CA VAL A 541 10.33 -18.13 -9.57
C VAL A 541 10.95 -18.25 -8.17
N THR A 542 11.86 -17.35 -7.81
CA THR A 542 12.56 -17.41 -6.51
C THR A 542 11.65 -17.08 -5.34
N GLY A 543 10.64 -16.23 -5.55
CA GLY A 543 9.68 -15.84 -4.51
C GLY A 543 8.61 -16.89 -4.20
N MET A 544 8.61 -18.04 -4.88
CA MET A 544 7.67 -19.12 -4.63
C MET A 544 7.97 -19.83 -3.30
N THR A 545 6.92 -20.13 -2.55
CA THR A 545 6.95 -20.93 -1.32
C THR A 545 6.03 -22.16 -1.45
N PRO A 546 6.45 -23.22 -2.17
CA PRO A 546 5.59 -24.37 -2.47
C PRO A 546 5.09 -25.13 -1.23
N ASP A 547 5.87 -25.12 -0.15
CA ASP A 547 5.52 -25.80 1.11
C ASP A 547 4.55 -25.00 1.98
N SER A 548 4.25 -23.75 1.60
CA SER A 548 3.32 -22.90 2.33
C SER A 548 1.88 -23.42 2.20
N PRO A 549 1.16 -23.64 3.31
CA PRO A 549 -0.24 -24.03 3.25
C PRO A 549 -1.17 -22.86 2.88
N ASP A 550 -0.72 -21.62 3.09
CA ASP A 550 -1.58 -20.42 3.06
C ASP A 550 -1.47 -19.66 1.73
N ALA A 551 -0.26 -19.55 1.16
CA ALA A 551 -0.03 -18.80 -0.08
C ALA A 551 1.22 -19.29 -0.82
N LEU A 552 1.11 -19.55 -2.13
CA LEU A 552 2.24 -19.95 -2.98
C LEU A 552 3.25 -18.83 -3.20
N TRP A 553 2.78 -17.58 -3.25
CA TRP A 553 3.61 -16.39 -3.15
C TRP A 553 3.17 -15.57 -1.94
N PRO A 554 4.09 -14.98 -1.17
CA PRO A 554 3.75 -14.08 -0.09
C PRO A 554 2.88 -12.91 -0.59
N ALA A 555 1.74 -12.71 0.06
CA ALA A 555 0.81 -11.63 -0.21
C ALA A 555 0.64 -10.78 1.06
N PRO A 556 1.29 -9.60 1.15
CA PRO A 556 1.12 -8.73 2.31
C PRO A 556 -0.32 -8.22 2.39
N PRO A 557 -0.83 -7.90 3.60
CA PRO A 557 -2.13 -7.27 3.74
C PRO A 557 -2.19 -5.95 2.96
N VAL A 558 -3.26 -5.72 2.22
CA VAL A 558 -3.51 -4.45 1.52
C VAL A 558 -4.53 -3.67 2.34
N GLU A 559 -4.17 -2.46 2.77
CA GLU A 559 -4.98 -1.63 3.70
C GLU A 559 -5.38 -2.39 4.97
N GLY A 560 -4.52 -3.30 5.45
CA GLY A 560 -4.78 -4.13 6.63
C GLY A 560 -5.75 -5.29 6.39
N ARG A 561 -6.17 -5.55 5.15
CA ARG A 561 -7.01 -6.69 4.77
C ARG A 561 -6.19 -7.77 4.08
N MET A 562 -6.51 -9.02 4.40
CA MET A 562 -6.00 -10.19 3.68
C MET A 562 -6.97 -10.57 2.58
N PHE A 563 -6.48 -10.83 1.38
CA PHE A 563 -7.30 -11.25 0.23
C PHE A 563 -7.08 -12.73 -0.07
N ASP A 564 -7.99 -13.33 -0.85
CA ASP A 564 -7.85 -14.71 -1.32
C ASP A 564 -6.53 -14.91 -2.09
N THR A 565 -5.67 -15.78 -1.54
CA THR A 565 -4.33 -16.06 -2.04
C THR A 565 -4.32 -16.93 -3.31
N LEU A 566 -5.47 -17.46 -3.71
CA LEU A 566 -5.64 -18.25 -4.94
C LEU A 566 -6.21 -17.40 -6.08
N ALA A 567 -6.81 -16.24 -5.76
CA ALA A 567 -7.47 -15.37 -6.74
C ALA A 567 -6.45 -14.62 -7.62
N LEU A 568 -6.95 -14.00 -8.69
CA LEU A 568 -6.14 -13.26 -9.66
C LEU A 568 -5.63 -11.92 -9.08
N GLN A 569 -6.46 -11.23 -8.29
CA GLN A 569 -6.20 -9.88 -7.79
C GLN A 569 -4.88 -9.80 -7.00
N ALA A 570 -4.85 -10.51 -5.88
CA ALA A 570 -3.78 -10.46 -4.89
C ALA A 570 -3.16 -11.85 -4.63
N GLY A 571 -3.54 -12.86 -5.41
CA GLY A 571 -3.14 -14.25 -5.23
C GLY A 571 -2.34 -14.82 -6.40
N SER A 572 -2.30 -16.14 -6.42
CA SER A 572 -1.35 -16.95 -7.19
C SER A 572 -1.73 -17.13 -8.67
N ALA A 573 -3.03 -17.05 -9.00
CA ALA A 573 -3.51 -17.31 -10.36
C ALA A 573 -2.92 -16.35 -11.41
N GLY A 574 -2.83 -15.06 -11.06
CA GLY A 574 -2.31 -14.06 -11.98
C GLY A 574 -0.82 -14.20 -12.24
N THR A 575 -0.06 -14.50 -11.19
CA THR A 575 1.37 -14.78 -11.28
C THR A 575 1.64 -16.04 -12.11
N LEU A 576 0.80 -17.07 -11.96
CA LEU A 576 0.88 -18.29 -12.77
C LEU A 576 0.75 -18.01 -14.28
N GLU A 577 -0.22 -17.20 -14.68
CA GLU A 577 -0.41 -16.84 -16.10
C GLU A 577 0.79 -16.05 -16.64
N VAL A 578 1.38 -15.16 -15.84
CA VAL A 578 2.60 -14.43 -16.22
C VAL A 578 3.76 -15.39 -16.44
N MET A 579 3.94 -16.37 -15.55
CA MET A 579 4.96 -17.40 -15.74
C MET A 579 4.68 -18.26 -16.98
N ARG A 580 3.42 -18.64 -17.23
CA ARG A 580 3.04 -19.43 -18.42
C ARG A 580 3.42 -18.73 -19.72
N ARG A 581 3.06 -17.45 -19.86
CA ARG A 581 3.48 -16.64 -21.03
C ARG A 581 4.99 -16.50 -21.10
N GLY A 582 5.66 -16.40 -19.94
CA GLY A 582 7.11 -16.44 -19.85
C GLY A 582 7.71 -17.70 -20.47
N VAL A 583 7.22 -18.88 -20.06
CA VAL A 583 7.61 -20.19 -20.61
C VAL A 583 7.36 -20.27 -22.10
N ARG A 584 6.20 -19.81 -22.57
CA ARG A 584 5.86 -19.82 -24.00
C ARG A 584 6.83 -18.98 -24.84
N ALA A 585 7.28 -17.84 -24.32
CA ALA A 585 8.16 -16.93 -25.05
C ALA A 585 9.64 -17.35 -25.01
N THR A 586 10.12 -17.99 -23.94
CA THR A 586 11.56 -18.28 -23.77
C THR A 586 11.92 -19.75 -23.81
N GLY A 587 10.95 -20.66 -23.58
CA GLY A 587 11.23 -22.09 -23.40
C GLY A 587 12.02 -22.42 -22.13
N ASP A 588 12.19 -21.48 -21.19
CA ASP A 588 13.06 -21.64 -20.02
C ASP A 588 12.61 -22.81 -19.13
N ALA A 589 13.54 -23.75 -18.88
CA ALA A 589 13.25 -24.97 -18.14
C ALA A 589 12.97 -24.73 -16.65
N ARG A 590 13.63 -23.74 -16.02
CA ARG A 590 13.39 -23.38 -14.61
C ARG A 590 11.98 -22.79 -14.46
N GLN A 591 11.57 -21.89 -15.35
CA GLN A 591 10.21 -21.34 -15.39
C GLN A 591 9.17 -22.43 -15.68
N ARG A 592 9.45 -23.36 -16.61
CA ARG A 592 8.54 -24.49 -16.88
C ARG A 592 8.37 -25.40 -15.66
N SER A 593 9.43 -25.64 -14.90
CA SER A 593 9.36 -26.37 -13.64
C SER A 593 8.53 -25.63 -12.59
N ALA A 594 8.78 -24.32 -12.41
CA ALA A 594 8.03 -23.46 -11.50
C ALA A 594 6.53 -23.39 -11.86
N LEU A 595 6.20 -23.28 -13.14
CA LEU A 595 4.82 -23.34 -13.64
C LEU A 595 4.12 -24.64 -13.24
N ARG A 596 4.81 -25.79 -13.37
CA ARG A 596 4.27 -27.10 -12.96
C ARG A 596 4.02 -27.16 -11.46
N THR A 597 4.97 -26.70 -10.65
CA THR A 597 4.81 -26.64 -9.20
C THR A 597 3.64 -25.74 -8.80
N GLY A 598 3.51 -24.57 -9.42
CA GLY A 598 2.43 -23.64 -9.11
C GLY A 598 1.05 -24.16 -9.52
N LEU A 599 0.95 -24.83 -10.67
CA LEU A 599 -0.28 -25.48 -11.11
C LEU A 599 -0.71 -26.59 -10.14
N ALA A 600 0.23 -27.46 -9.73
CA ALA A 600 -0.04 -28.53 -8.79
C ALA A 600 -0.48 -27.99 -7.42
N TRP A 601 0.18 -26.94 -6.93
CA TRP A 601 -0.21 -26.30 -5.67
C TRP A 601 -1.63 -25.72 -5.73
N LEU A 602 -1.98 -24.98 -6.80
CA LEU A 602 -3.33 -24.46 -6.96
C LEU A 602 -4.36 -25.60 -7.04
N ASP A 603 -4.09 -26.63 -7.84
CA ASP A 603 -4.99 -27.78 -8.02
C ASP A 603 -5.31 -28.51 -6.70
N GLU A 604 -4.37 -28.53 -5.74
CA GLU A 604 -4.54 -29.12 -4.40
C GLU A 604 -5.38 -28.23 -3.44
N LYS A 605 -5.37 -26.91 -3.62
CA LYS A 605 -5.95 -25.95 -2.66
C LYS A 605 -7.29 -25.37 -3.07
N VAL A 606 -7.58 -25.25 -4.37
CA VAL A 606 -8.74 -24.49 -4.88
C VAL A 606 -10.09 -24.94 -4.35
N ASP A 607 -10.21 -26.20 -3.92
CA ASP A 607 -11.46 -26.80 -3.44
C ASP A 607 -11.61 -26.80 -1.91
N ARG A 608 -10.65 -26.23 -1.15
CA ARG A 608 -10.66 -26.28 0.33
C ARG A 608 -11.64 -25.31 1.00
N GLY A 609 -12.16 -24.33 0.28
CA GLY A 609 -13.06 -23.30 0.80
C GLY A 609 -14.54 -23.66 0.57
N PRO A 610 -15.44 -23.46 1.56
CA PRO A 610 -16.86 -23.77 1.39
C PRO A 610 -17.60 -22.79 0.46
N ARG A 611 -16.95 -21.69 0.06
CA ARG A 611 -17.53 -20.62 -0.76
C ARG A 611 -16.65 -20.35 -1.97
N GLN A 612 -17.23 -20.39 -3.17
CA GLN A 612 -16.58 -19.98 -4.41
C GLN A 612 -17.24 -18.70 -4.94
N LEU A 613 -16.45 -17.64 -5.11
CA LEU A 613 -16.91 -16.38 -5.69
C LEU A 613 -16.77 -16.44 -7.23
N PRO A 614 -17.74 -15.95 -8.02
CA PRO A 614 -17.73 -16.10 -9.48
C PRO A 614 -16.77 -15.13 -10.20
N GLY A 615 -16.42 -13.99 -9.59
CA GLY A 615 -15.63 -12.93 -10.20
C GLY A 615 -14.30 -13.37 -10.84
N LEU A 616 -13.86 -12.61 -11.84
CA LEU A 616 -12.61 -12.89 -12.54
C LEU A 616 -11.38 -12.56 -11.69
N TYR A 617 -11.44 -11.47 -10.90
CA TYR A 617 -10.29 -10.95 -10.17
C TYR A 617 -10.25 -11.40 -8.70
N PHE A 618 -11.37 -11.30 -8.00
CA PHE A 618 -11.50 -11.67 -6.59
C PHE A 618 -12.10 -13.07 -6.40
N GLY A 619 -12.61 -13.67 -7.47
CA GLY A 619 -13.20 -15.00 -7.45
C GLY A 619 -12.33 -16.07 -8.11
N ARG A 620 -12.97 -17.22 -8.34
CA ARG A 620 -12.37 -18.42 -8.90
C ARG A 620 -12.40 -18.45 -10.43
N GLY A 621 -13.13 -17.52 -11.08
CA GLY A 621 -13.18 -17.43 -12.55
C GLY A 621 -11.80 -17.26 -13.17
N GLY A 622 -11.00 -16.31 -12.68
CA GLY A 622 -9.62 -16.10 -13.15
C GLY A 622 -8.68 -17.23 -12.74
N THR A 623 -8.91 -17.86 -11.58
CA THR A 623 -8.14 -19.01 -11.12
C THR A 623 -8.29 -20.20 -12.07
N TYR A 624 -9.51 -20.58 -12.42
CA TYR A 624 -9.76 -21.72 -13.32
C TYR A 624 -9.33 -21.42 -14.75
N TRP A 625 -9.46 -20.18 -15.22
CA TRP A 625 -8.84 -19.73 -16.47
C TRP A 625 -7.32 -19.97 -16.45
N ALA A 626 -6.61 -19.45 -15.45
CA ALA A 626 -5.16 -19.57 -15.34
C ALA A 626 -4.72 -21.04 -15.32
N MET A 627 -5.43 -21.88 -14.55
CA MET A 627 -5.14 -23.30 -14.44
C MET A 627 -5.32 -24.03 -15.78
N TYR A 628 -6.39 -23.74 -16.52
CA TYR A 628 -6.63 -24.34 -17.83
C TYR A 628 -5.52 -23.99 -18.82
N GLU A 629 -5.13 -22.72 -18.91
CA GLU A 629 -4.04 -22.29 -19.80
C GLU A 629 -2.70 -22.89 -19.40
N ALA A 630 -2.37 -22.90 -18.10
CA ALA A 630 -1.13 -23.50 -17.61
C ALA A 630 -1.06 -25.01 -17.86
N ALA A 631 -2.17 -25.71 -17.65
CA ALA A 631 -2.29 -27.14 -17.94
C ALA A 631 -2.12 -27.42 -19.45
N THR A 632 -2.65 -26.54 -20.31
CA THR A 632 -2.45 -26.60 -21.76
C THR A 632 -0.98 -26.46 -22.14
N GLU A 633 -0.29 -25.46 -21.60
CA GLU A 633 1.14 -25.23 -21.86
C GLU A 633 2.04 -26.40 -21.37
N LEU A 634 1.62 -27.09 -20.32
CA LEU A 634 2.34 -28.22 -19.74
C LEU A 634 1.93 -29.58 -20.33
N GLY A 635 0.87 -29.65 -21.13
CA GLY A 635 0.32 -30.90 -21.65
C GLY A 635 -0.41 -31.75 -20.59
N ASP A 636 -0.92 -31.15 -19.51
CA ASP A 636 -1.63 -31.84 -18.44
C ASP A 636 -3.15 -31.90 -18.72
N GLY A 637 -3.55 -32.91 -19.49
CA GLY A 637 -4.97 -33.11 -19.84
C GLY A 637 -5.88 -33.44 -18.65
N ALA A 638 -5.33 -33.87 -17.50
CA ALA A 638 -6.14 -34.18 -16.32
C ALA A 638 -6.55 -32.90 -15.59
N VAL A 639 -5.61 -31.97 -15.39
CA VAL A 639 -5.90 -30.65 -14.80
C VAL A 639 -6.76 -29.80 -15.73
N GLN A 640 -6.59 -29.90 -17.06
CA GLN A 640 -7.47 -29.23 -18.03
C GLN A 640 -8.94 -29.63 -17.83
N ARG A 641 -9.23 -30.94 -17.80
CA ARG A 641 -10.60 -31.45 -17.59
C ARG A 641 -11.16 -31.01 -16.24
N ARG A 642 -10.37 -31.11 -15.15
CA ARG A 642 -10.80 -30.61 -13.83
C ARG A 642 -11.08 -29.12 -13.84
N SER A 643 -10.33 -28.32 -14.59
CA SER A 643 -10.56 -26.87 -14.69
C SER A 643 -11.87 -26.54 -15.40
N ILE A 644 -12.25 -27.31 -16.42
CA ILE A 644 -13.57 -27.21 -17.08
C ILE A 644 -14.69 -27.54 -16.08
N GLU A 645 -14.59 -28.67 -15.37
CA GLU A 645 -15.61 -29.06 -14.40
C GLU A 645 -15.72 -28.05 -13.24
N ARG A 646 -14.59 -27.49 -12.78
CA ARG A 646 -14.58 -26.47 -11.74
C ARG A 646 -15.20 -25.16 -12.19
N VAL A 647 -14.94 -24.68 -13.43
CA VAL A 647 -15.59 -23.45 -13.91
C VAL A 647 -17.12 -23.63 -14.00
N LYS A 648 -17.60 -24.83 -14.37
CA LYS A 648 -19.03 -25.17 -14.36
C LYS A 648 -19.65 -25.15 -12.96
N SER A 649 -18.86 -25.21 -11.89
CA SER A 649 -19.40 -25.11 -10.53
C SER A 649 -19.60 -23.65 -10.06
N LEU A 650 -19.10 -22.66 -10.80
CA LEU A 650 -19.20 -21.26 -10.41
C LEU A 650 -20.66 -20.77 -10.44
N PRO A 651 -21.08 -19.92 -9.49
CA PRO A 651 -22.39 -19.29 -9.52
C PRO A 651 -22.62 -18.50 -10.82
N VAL A 652 -23.74 -18.73 -11.49
CA VAL A 652 -24.20 -17.96 -12.67
C VAL A 652 -25.26 -16.91 -12.32
N VAL A 653 -25.78 -16.95 -11.09
CA VAL A 653 -26.65 -15.93 -10.49
C VAL A 653 -25.96 -15.40 -9.24
N TRP A 654 -25.71 -14.10 -9.21
CA TRP A 654 -24.99 -13.45 -8.11
C TRP A 654 -25.43 -12.01 -7.90
N SER A 655 -25.29 -11.52 -6.67
CA SER A 655 -25.70 -10.16 -6.32
C SER A 655 -24.86 -9.08 -7.03
N ASN A 656 -23.54 -9.27 -7.14
CA ASN A 656 -22.67 -8.32 -7.82
C ASN A 656 -22.54 -8.69 -9.32
N PRO A 657 -22.86 -7.77 -10.26
CA PRO A 657 -22.76 -8.02 -11.69
C PRO A 657 -21.39 -7.73 -12.31
N ASP A 658 -20.44 -7.12 -11.58
CA ASP A 658 -19.19 -6.60 -12.14
C ASP A 658 -18.20 -7.67 -12.68
N ILE A 659 -17.11 -7.22 -13.32
CA ILE A 659 -16.05 -8.11 -13.83
C ILE A 659 -15.20 -8.68 -12.69
N THR A 660 -14.98 -7.93 -11.62
CA THR A 660 -13.93 -8.25 -10.65
C THR A 660 -14.38 -9.24 -9.59
N HIS A 661 -15.57 -9.04 -9.03
CA HIS A 661 -16.20 -9.86 -8.01
C HIS A 661 -17.40 -10.66 -8.56
N GLY A 662 -17.99 -10.18 -9.65
CA GLY A 662 -19.33 -10.56 -10.10
C GLY A 662 -19.42 -11.54 -11.26
N VAL A 663 -20.68 -11.76 -11.68
CA VAL A 663 -21.05 -12.72 -12.74
C VAL A 663 -20.58 -12.33 -14.13
N ALA A 664 -20.36 -11.05 -14.46
CA ALA A 664 -19.74 -10.70 -15.74
C ALA A 664 -18.31 -11.27 -15.85
N GLY A 665 -17.56 -11.21 -14.75
CA GLY A 665 -16.21 -11.80 -14.68
C GLY A 665 -16.22 -13.31 -14.78
N GLY A 666 -17.13 -13.96 -14.04
CA GLY A 666 -17.35 -15.40 -14.16
C GLY A 666 -17.79 -15.79 -15.57
N GLY A 667 -18.67 -15.02 -16.19
CA GLY A 667 -19.13 -15.21 -17.57
C GLY A 667 -18.00 -15.11 -18.59
N LEU A 668 -17.04 -14.19 -18.42
CA LEU A 668 -15.84 -14.13 -19.25
C LEU A 668 -14.99 -15.41 -19.15
N ALA A 669 -14.86 -15.98 -17.95
CA ALA A 669 -14.15 -17.25 -17.76
C ALA A 669 -14.87 -18.42 -18.45
N HIS A 670 -16.21 -18.51 -18.33
CA HIS A 670 -17.00 -19.50 -19.05
C HIS A 670 -16.85 -19.35 -20.57
N LEU A 671 -16.92 -18.10 -21.08
CA LEU A 671 -16.80 -17.81 -22.51
C LEU A 671 -15.41 -18.19 -23.05
N HIS A 672 -14.35 -17.89 -22.29
CA HIS A 672 -12.99 -18.28 -22.65
C HIS A 672 -12.83 -19.80 -22.75
N LEU A 673 -13.28 -20.54 -21.72
CA LEU A 673 -13.14 -21.99 -21.70
C LEU A 673 -14.04 -22.66 -22.75
N TRP A 674 -15.22 -22.11 -23.04
CA TRP A 674 -16.04 -22.56 -24.18
C TRP A 674 -15.30 -22.39 -25.49
N ARG A 675 -14.72 -21.20 -25.76
CA ARG A 675 -13.93 -20.94 -26.98
C ARG A 675 -12.74 -21.89 -27.14
N ARG A 676 -12.15 -22.35 -26.04
CA ARG A 676 -11.00 -23.27 -26.05
C ARG A 676 -11.38 -24.75 -26.12
N ALA A 677 -12.45 -25.16 -25.43
CA ALA A 677 -12.80 -26.57 -25.25
C ALA A 677 -14.00 -27.04 -26.10
N GLY A 678 -14.85 -26.11 -26.57
CA GLY A 678 -16.07 -26.43 -27.33
C GLY A 678 -17.17 -27.11 -26.49
N ASP A 679 -17.17 -26.92 -25.17
CA ASP A 679 -18.14 -27.54 -24.26
C ASP A 679 -19.44 -26.71 -24.21
N GLU A 680 -20.53 -27.23 -24.78
CA GLU A 680 -21.80 -26.51 -24.91
C GLU A 680 -22.47 -26.15 -23.58
N GLU A 681 -22.21 -26.88 -22.50
CA GLU A 681 -22.73 -26.50 -21.18
C GLU A 681 -22.13 -25.15 -20.75
N LEU A 682 -20.84 -24.91 -21.04
CA LEU A 682 -20.22 -23.61 -20.75
C LEU A 682 -20.92 -22.48 -21.53
N ARG A 683 -21.34 -22.74 -22.77
CA ARG A 683 -22.09 -21.77 -23.58
C ARG A 683 -23.43 -21.42 -22.93
N GLU A 684 -24.18 -22.42 -22.46
CA GLU A 684 -25.44 -22.20 -21.73
C GLU A 684 -25.21 -21.36 -20.46
N ARG A 685 -24.13 -21.65 -19.73
CA ARG A 685 -23.76 -20.90 -18.52
C ARG A 685 -23.37 -19.44 -18.80
N VAL A 686 -22.73 -19.16 -19.94
CA VAL A 686 -22.49 -17.77 -20.38
C VAL A 686 -23.81 -17.02 -20.52
N LEU A 687 -24.82 -17.64 -21.13
CA LEU A 687 -26.14 -17.01 -21.31
C LEU A 687 -26.84 -16.76 -19.97
N LEU A 688 -26.74 -17.67 -19.01
CA LEU A 688 -27.26 -17.46 -17.65
C LEU A 688 -26.55 -16.29 -16.94
N CYS A 689 -25.23 -16.14 -17.13
CA CYS A 689 -24.51 -14.97 -16.61
C CYS A 689 -25.00 -13.66 -17.24
N VAL A 690 -25.28 -13.65 -18.55
CA VAL A 690 -25.87 -12.49 -19.24
C VAL A 690 -27.23 -12.13 -18.66
N GLU A 691 -28.10 -13.13 -18.45
CA GLU A 691 -29.40 -12.91 -17.81
C GLU A 691 -29.26 -12.31 -16.41
N SER A 692 -28.35 -12.86 -15.59
CA SER A 692 -28.08 -12.33 -14.25
C SER A 692 -27.57 -10.89 -14.27
N VAL A 693 -26.69 -10.55 -15.22
CA VAL A 693 -26.17 -9.18 -15.38
C VAL A 693 -27.29 -8.22 -15.79
N LEU A 694 -28.10 -8.58 -16.78
CA LEU A 694 -29.18 -7.72 -17.26
C LEU A 694 -30.29 -7.54 -16.21
N ALA A 695 -30.57 -8.57 -15.41
CA ALA A 695 -31.54 -8.51 -14.32
C ALA A 695 -31.10 -7.60 -13.16
N ALA A 696 -29.80 -7.40 -12.96
CA ALA A 696 -29.24 -6.54 -11.91
C ALA A 696 -29.21 -5.04 -12.30
N ARG A 697 -29.66 -4.68 -13.51
CA ARG A 697 -29.67 -3.31 -14.01
C ARG A 697 -30.71 -2.45 -13.27
N ALA A 698 -30.40 -1.16 -13.08
CA ALA A 698 -31.38 -0.21 -12.58
C ALA A 698 -32.58 -0.03 -13.56
N PRO A 699 -33.79 0.27 -13.05
CA PRO A 699 -34.97 0.48 -13.90
C PRO A 699 -34.83 1.65 -14.89
N ASP A 700 -34.17 2.73 -14.46
CA ASP A 700 -34.16 4.03 -15.16
C ASP A 700 -32.90 4.28 -16.02
N GLY A 701 -32.12 3.24 -16.34
CA GLY A 701 -30.93 3.40 -17.20
C GLY A 701 -30.01 2.19 -17.23
N LEU A 702 -28.99 2.22 -18.10
CA LEU A 702 -27.98 1.15 -18.22
C LEU A 702 -26.85 1.29 -17.18
N VAL A 703 -27.24 1.21 -15.91
CA VAL A 703 -26.32 1.27 -14.77
C VAL A 703 -26.56 0.12 -13.79
N TRP A 704 -25.51 -0.22 -13.04
CA TRP A 704 -25.50 -1.31 -12.07
C TRP A 704 -25.05 -0.79 -10.70
N PRO A 705 -25.99 -0.39 -9.83
CA PRO A 705 -25.65 0.05 -8.48
C PRO A 705 -25.01 -1.07 -7.66
N VAL A 706 -24.05 -0.71 -6.80
CA VAL A 706 -23.41 -1.65 -5.88
C VAL A 706 -24.47 -2.23 -4.93
N PRO A 707 -24.60 -3.57 -4.85
CA PRO A 707 -25.59 -4.22 -4.00
C PRO A 707 -25.37 -3.94 -2.50
N LYS A 708 -26.46 -3.93 -1.72
CA LYS A 708 -26.40 -3.79 -0.25
C LYS A 708 -25.52 -4.83 0.43
N SER A 709 -25.45 -6.04 -0.14
CA SER A 709 -24.63 -7.14 0.38
C SER A 709 -23.13 -6.84 0.39
N MET A 710 -22.63 -5.87 -0.38
CA MET A 710 -21.21 -5.49 -0.41
C MET A 710 -20.81 -4.58 0.77
N GLY A 711 -21.77 -3.98 1.48
CA GLY A 711 -21.54 -3.05 2.60
C GLY A 711 -20.88 -1.74 2.19
N ARG A 712 -19.62 -1.77 1.70
CA ARG A 712 -18.93 -0.57 1.19
C ARG A 712 -19.47 -0.16 -0.17
N GLY A 713 -19.71 1.15 -0.29
CA GLY A 713 -20.17 1.72 -1.54
C GLY A 713 -21.60 1.32 -1.90
N GLU A 714 -22.39 0.79 -0.97
CA GLU A 714 -23.80 0.45 -1.19
C GLU A 714 -24.54 1.57 -1.91
N GLY A 715 -25.18 1.24 -3.04
CA GLY A 715 -25.94 2.18 -3.85
C GLY A 715 -25.12 3.12 -4.72
N LEU A 716 -23.78 3.11 -4.64
CA LEU A 716 -22.92 3.81 -5.59
C LEU A 716 -23.04 3.16 -6.97
N THR A 717 -23.01 3.99 -8.01
CA THR A 717 -22.91 3.50 -9.38
C THR A 717 -21.52 3.81 -9.92
N HIS A 718 -20.72 2.77 -10.15
CA HIS A 718 -19.39 2.91 -10.74
C HIS A 718 -19.45 2.90 -12.27
N TYR A 719 -18.51 3.61 -12.91
CA TYR A 719 -18.46 3.71 -14.37
C TYR A 719 -17.24 3.00 -15.00
N GLY A 720 -16.17 2.83 -14.23
CA GLY A 720 -14.91 2.22 -14.67
C GLY A 720 -14.99 0.73 -15.00
N PHE A 721 -13.86 0.16 -15.42
CA PHE A 721 -13.79 -1.21 -15.92
C PHE A 721 -13.92 -2.28 -14.82
N ALA A 722 -13.42 -2.02 -13.62
CA ALA A 722 -13.39 -3.03 -12.56
C ALA A 722 -14.77 -3.32 -11.96
N HIS A 723 -15.52 -2.27 -11.65
CA HIS A 723 -16.77 -2.34 -10.86
C HIS A 723 -17.99 -1.76 -11.60
N GLY A 724 -17.80 -1.22 -12.81
CA GLY A 724 -18.76 -0.33 -13.42
C GLY A 724 -19.21 -0.70 -14.82
N VAL A 725 -19.92 0.25 -15.43
CA VAL A 725 -20.55 0.13 -16.76
C VAL A 725 -19.58 -0.34 -17.83
N ALA A 726 -18.36 0.21 -17.90
CA ALA A 726 -17.40 -0.13 -18.94
C ALA A 726 -17.00 -1.62 -18.93
N GLY A 727 -16.80 -2.19 -17.74
CA GLY A 727 -16.45 -3.61 -17.61
C GLY A 727 -17.63 -4.51 -18.00
N ILE A 728 -18.80 -4.24 -17.42
CA ILE A 728 -20.00 -5.03 -17.67
C ILE A 728 -20.36 -5.01 -19.16
N CYS A 729 -20.33 -3.84 -19.80
CA CYS A 729 -20.59 -3.73 -21.23
C CYS A 729 -19.49 -4.39 -22.10
N SER A 730 -18.25 -4.47 -21.62
CA SER A 730 -17.19 -5.24 -22.30
C SER A 730 -17.49 -6.73 -22.30
N PHE A 731 -18.02 -7.28 -21.21
CA PHE A 731 -18.50 -8.67 -21.18
C PHE A 731 -19.66 -8.89 -22.18
N LEU A 732 -20.69 -8.03 -22.14
CA LEU A 732 -21.81 -8.12 -23.07
C LEU A 732 -21.35 -8.03 -24.53
N LEU A 733 -20.39 -7.15 -24.83
CA LEU A 733 -19.81 -7.01 -26.17
C LEU A 733 -19.02 -8.25 -26.61
N SER A 734 -18.24 -8.86 -25.72
CA SER A 734 -17.56 -10.13 -26.01
C SER A 734 -18.55 -11.25 -26.34
N VAL A 735 -19.64 -11.37 -25.56
CA VAL A 735 -20.68 -12.37 -25.83
C VAL A 735 -21.44 -12.05 -27.13
N ALA A 736 -21.75 -10.77 -27.37
CA ALA A 736 -22.42 -10.32 -28.59
C ALA A 736 -21.68 -10.76 -29.85
N ARG A 737 -20.35 -10.65 -29.85
CA ARG A 737 -19.51 -11.08 -30.96
C ARG A 737 -19.46 -12.61 -31.07
N GLU A 738 -19.11 -13.29 -29.98
CA GLU A 738 -18.83 -14.73 -30.03
C GLU A 738 -20.09 -15.59 -30.26
N LEU A 739 -21.25 -15.12 -29.80
CA LEU A 739 -22.53 -15.83 -29.92
C LEU A 739 -23.50 -15.18 -30.91
N GLU A 740 -23.04 -14.20 -31.70
CA GLU A 740 -23.83 -13.47 -32.71
C GLU A 740 -25.15 -12.90 -32.13
N ARG A 741 -25.05 -12.17 -31.02
CA ARG A 741 -26.20 -11.60 -30.27
C ARG A 741 -26.32 -10.08 -30.47
N PRO A 742 -27.06 -9.60 -31.49
CA PRO A 742 -27.15 -8.17 -31.80
C PRO A 742 -27.81 -7.34 -30.70
N ASP A 743 -28.71 -7.94 -29.91
CA ASP A 743 -29.36 -7.31 -28.76
C ASP A 743 -28.35 -6.95 -27.63
N LEU A 744 -27.30 -7.75 -27.48
CA LEU A 744 -26.23 -7.48 -26.52
C LEU A 744 -25.26 -6.41 -27.03
N LEU A 745 -25.05 -6.35 -28.36
CA LEU A 745 -24.31 -5.24 -28.98
C LEU A 745 -25.06 -3.91 -28.78
N GLU A 746 -26.38 -3.89 -28.98
CA GLU A 746 -27.21 -2.70 -28.71
C GLU A 746 -27.09 -2.26 -27.24
N SER A 747 -27.14 -3.21 -26.30
CA SER A 747 -26.91 -2.93 -24.88
C SER A 747 -25.54 -2.30 -24.62
N ALA A 748 -24.47 -2.79 -25.28
CA ALA A 748 -23.14 -2.20 -25.18
C ALA A 748 -23.09 -0.78 -25.80
N VAL A 749 -23.78 -0.53 -26.92
CA VAL A 749 -23.88 0.81 -27.54
C VAL A 749 -24.53 1.80 -26.57
N VAL A 750 -25.65 1.43 -25.95
CA VAL A 750 -26.32 2.28 -24.94
C VAL A 750 -25.37 2.60 -23.78
N GLY A 751 -24.57 1.63 -23.32
CA GLY A 751 -23.55 1.86 -22.29
C GLY A 751 -22.44 2.79 -22.73
N GLY A 752 -21.99 2.68 -23.99
CA GLY A 752 -21.03 3.59 -24.62
C GLY A 752 -21.54 5.02 -24.68
N ASP A 753 -22.75 5.23 -25.21
CA ASP A 753 -23.39 6.55 -25.30
C ASP A 753 -23.59 7.17 -23.92
N PHE A 754 -23.97 6.38 -22.92
CA PHE A 754 -24.07 6.84 -21.54
C PHE A 754 -22.70 7.31 -21.00
N LEU A 755 -21.64 6.52 -21.19
CA LEU A 755 -20.30 6.92 -20.77
C LEU A 755 -19.79 8.18 -21.50
N LEU A 756 -20.11 8.35 -22.78
CA LEU A 756 -19.80 9.58 -23.51
C LEU A 756 -20.55 10.80 -22.92
N SER A 757 -21.80 10.62 -22.49
CA SER A 757 -22.57 11.71 -21.86
C SER A 757 -22.01 12.19 -20.52
N LEU A 758 -21.23 11.33 -19.83
CA LEU A 758 -20.56 11.65 -18.57
C LEU A 758 -19.16 12.22 -18.75
N ALA A 759 -18.61 12.18 -19.97
CA ALA A 759 -17.24 12.58 -20.24
C ALA A 759 -17.08 14.10 -20.03
N ARG A 760 -16.00 14.50 -19.34
CA ARG A 760 -15.66 15.90 -19.08
C ARG A 760 -14.34 16.23 -19.76
N ASP A 761 -14.32 17.37 -20.45
CA ASP A 761 -13.10 17.88 -21.07
C ASP A 761 -12.05 18.21 -20.01
N HIS A 762 -10.80 17.82 -20.30
CA HIS A 762 -9.65 18.13 -19.46
C HIS A 762 -8.44 18.45 -20.34
N GLY A 763 -8.43 19.66 -20.90
CA GLY A 763 -7.55 20.03 -22.01
C GLY A 763 -7.84 19.12 -23.21
N ASP A 764 -6.80 18.59 -23.85
CA ASP A 764 -6.95 17.66 -24.99
C ASP A 764 -7.46 16.26 -24.57
N GLY A 765 -7.44 15.94 -23.28
CA GLY A 765 -7.89 14.66 -22.75
C GLY A 765 -9.35 14.66 -22.31
N LEU A 766 -9.82 13.47 -21.91
CA LEU A 766 -11.12 13.28 -21.23
C LEU A 766 -10.93 12.71 -19.82
N ARG A 767 -11.84 13.10 -18.92
CA ARG A 767 -11.98 12.52 -17.59
C ARG A 767 -13.43 12.10 -17.36
N TRP A 768 -13.60 11.16 -16.44
CA TRP A 768 -14.91 10.68 -16.02
C TRP A 768 -15.02 10.75 -14.50
N PRO A 769 -16.22 10.99 -13.97
CA PRO A 769 -16.48 10.73 -12.56
C PRO A 769 -16.21 9.25 -12.24
N THR A 770 -15.79 8.99 -11.01
CA THR A 770 -15.53 7.61 -10.55
C THR A 770 -16.81 6.86 -10.25
N ALA A 771 -17.77 7.56 -9.63
CA ALA A 771 -19.10 7.05 -9.34
C ALA A 771 -20.09 8.21 -9.15
N GLU A 772 -21.37 7.90 -9.27
CA GLU A 772 -22.46 8.77 -8.80
C GLU A 772 -22.92 8.35 -7.41
N ALA A 773 -23.04 9.34 -6.51
CA ALA A 773 -23.64 9.18 -5.20
C ALA A 773 -24.82 10.14 -5.05
N LYS A 774 -25.95 9.65 -4.55
CA LYS A 774 -27.09 10.50 -4.16
C LYS A 774 -26.77 11.44 -2.97
N ASN A 775 -25.66 11.20 -2.27
CA ASN A 775 -25.08 12.09 -1.26
C ASN A 775 -23.65 12.45 -1.66
N LYS A 776 -23.35 13.75 -1.80
CA LYS A 776 -22.07 14.38 -2.22
C LYS A 776 -20.84 14.08 -1.34
N ALA A 777 -20.83 13.01 -0.55
CA ALA A 777 -19.76 12.67 0.39
C ALA A 777 -18.64 11.80 -0.20
N LEU A 778 -18.60 11.59 -1.52
CA LEU A 778 -17.40 11.07 -2.17
C LEU A 778 -16.36 12.18 -2.17
N ASP A 779 -15.21 11.90 -1.55
CA ASP A 779 -14.05 12.79 -1.52
C ASP A 779 -13.69 13.24 -2.95
N ASP A 780 -13.57 14.56 -3.15
CA ASP A 780 -13.14 15.17 -4.42
C ASP A 780 -11.80 14.58 -4.91
N SER A 781 -11.01 13.96 -4.02
CA SER A 781 -9.75 13.28 -4.35
C SER A 781 -9.86 12.10 -5.32
N PHE A 782 -11.05 11.49 -5.45
CA PHE A 782 -11.29 10.37 -6.37
C PHE A 782 -12.02 10.77 -7.66
N ASP A 783 -12.41 12.04 -7.83
CA ASP A 783 -13.07 12.50 -9.06
C ASP A 783 -12.05 12.68 -10.20
N GLY A 784 -12.31 12.09 -11.37
CA GLY A 784 -11.42 12.21 -12.53
C GLY A 784 -10.10 11.43 -12.44
N VAL A 785 -10.01 10.38 -11.62
CA VAL A 785 -8.84 9.49 -11.58
C VAL A 785 -8.59 8.81 -12.93
N CYS A 786 -7.34 8.40 -13.16
CA CYS A 786 -6.90 7.84 -14.43
C CYS A 786 -6.32 6.43 -14.24
N TRP A 787 -7.15 5.53 -13.74
CA TRP A 787 -6.79 4.15 -13.44
C TRP A 787 -7.58 3.17 -14.31
N TRP A 788 -7.01 2.01 -14.61
CA TRP A 788 -7.73 0.97 -15.35
C TRP A 788 -9.00 0.54 -14.61
N CYS A 789 -8.93 0.36 -13.28
CA CYS A 789 -10.10 -0.02 -12.50
C CYS A 789 -11.20 1.06 -12.51
N SER A 790 -10.82 2.33 -12.43
CA SER A 790 -11.71 3.50 -12.34
C SER A 790 -11.13 4.67 -13.15
N GLY A 791 -11.82 5.05 -14.24
CA GLY A 791 -11.49 6.24 -15.02
C GLY A 791 -11.09 5.98 -16.46
N ALA A 792 -10.35 6.93 -17.02
CA ALA A 792 -10.09 7.05 -18.46
C ALA A 792 -9.55 5.78 -19.13
N PRO A 793 -8.47 5.12 -18.66
CA PRO A 793 -7.92 3.97 -19.37
C PRO A 793 -8.85 2.75 -19.33
N GLY A 794 -9.59 2.54 -18.24
CA GLY A 794 -10.60 1.47 -18.17
C GLY A 794 -11.79 1.70 -19.10
N ILE A 795 -12.31 2.94 -19.12
CA ILE A 795 -13.40 3.32 -20.04
C ILE A 795 -12.90 3.28 -21.50
N GLY A 796 -11.71 3.79 -21.77
CA GLY A 796 -11.07 3.72 -23.09
C GLY A 796 -10.89 2.30 -23.60
N THR A 797 -10.50 1.35 -22.74
CA THR A 797 -10.43 -0.09 -23.04
C THR A 797 -11.76 -0.63 -23.58
N PHE A 798 -12.90 -0.20 -23.03
CA PHE A 798 -14.22 -0.55 -23.55
C PHE A 798 -14.53 0.18 -24.86
N LEU A 799 -14.35 1.50 -24.90
CA LEU A 799 -14.71 2.33 -26.06
C LEU A 799 -13.96 1.94 -27.33
N ILE A 800 -12.67 1.57 -27.24
CA ILE A 800 -11.91 1.13 -28.42
C ILE A 800 -12.45 -0.20 -28.99
N ARG A 801 -12.96 -1.09 -28.14
CA ARG A 801 -13.61 -2.34 -28.56
C ARG A 801 -14.98 -2.07 -29.17
N LEU A 802 -15.74 -1.16 -28.59
CA LEU A 802 -17.04 -0.75 -29.12
C LEU A 802 -16.89 -0.06 -30.49
N TRP A 803 -15.87 0.78 -30.66
CA TRP A 803 -15.52 1.34 -31.97
C TRP A 803 -15.25 0.24 -33.00
N ARG A 804 -14.43 -0.77 -32.67
CA ARG A 804 -14.12 -1.85 -33.63
C ARG A 804 -15.38 -2.65 -34.03
N ALA A 805 -16.34 -2.80 -33.12
CA ALA A 805 -17.60 -3.49 -33.39
C ALA A 805 -18.62 -2.66 -34.19
N THR A 806 -18.57 -1.33 -34.11
CA THR A 806 -19.60 -0.43 -34.66
C THR A 806 -19.13 0.50 -35.78
N ALA A 807 -17.82 0.68 -35.92
CA ALA A 807 -17.16 1.71 -36.72
C ALA A 807 -17.53 3.17 -36.36
N ASP A 808 -18.23 3.42 -35.23
CA ASP A 808 -18.61 4.78 -34.82
C ASP A 808 -17.41 5.57 -34.27
N ARG A 809 -17.01 6.59 -35.03
CA ARG A 809 -15.85 7.44 -34.76
C ARG A 809 -15.90 8.18 -33.42
N ARG A 810 -17.09 8.40 -32.83
CA ARG A 810 -17.23 9.05 -31.52
C ARG A 810 -16.50 8.25 -30.43
N TYR A 811 -16.58 6.92 -30.49
CA TYR A 811 -15.92 6.05 -29.52
C TYR A 811 -14.40 6.04 -29.69
N LEU A 812 -13.90 6.10 -30.93
CA LEU A 812 -12.47 6.19 -31.19
C LEU A 812 -11.88 7.54 -30.73
N ASP A 813 -12.58 8.66 -30.98
CA ASP A 813 -12.15 9.97 -30.50
C ASP A 813 -12.07 10.00 -28.97
N ALA A 814 -13.12 9.52 -28.29
CA ALA A 814 -13.12 9.44 -26.85
C ALA A 814 -12.03 8.50 -26.29
N ALA A 815 -11.79 7.36 -26.93
CA ALA A 815 -10.69 6.45 -26.56
C ALA A 815 -9.32 7.10 -26.77
N HIS A 816 -9.10 7.86 -27.84
CA HIS A 816 -7.89 8.63 -28.05
C HIS A 816 -7.68 9.68 -26.95
N ARG A 817 -8.72 10.45 -26.62
CA ARG A 817 -8.65 11.46 -25.56
C ARG A 817 -8.47 10.84 -24.17
N ALA A 818 -8.98 9.63 -23.94
CA ALA A 818 -8.65 8.84 -22.75
C ALA A 818 -7.17 8.41 -22.74
N ALA A 819 -6.58 8.04 -23.89
CA ALA A 819 -5.16 7.73 -24.02
C ALA A 819 -4.26 8.96 -23.79
N VAL A 820 -4.69 10.15 -24.20
CA VAL A 820 -4.02 11.43 -23.88
C VAL A 820 -3.98 11.64 -22.36
N SER A 821 -5.10 11.49 -21.66
CA SER A 821 -5.15 11.56 -20.19
C SER A 821 -4.20 10.52 -19.55
N THR A 822 -4.25 9.28 -20.05
CA THR A 822 -3.42 8.16 -19.58
C THR A 822 -1.93 8.48 -19.68
N ARG A 823 -1.48 9.05 -20.79
CA ARG A 823 -0.08 9.46 -21.00
C ARG A 823 0.38 10.54 -20.03
N ARG A 824 -0.47 11.53 -19.71
CA ARG A 824 -0.12 12.65 -18.82
C ARG A 824 0.07 12.23 -17.37
N GLU A 825 -0.65 11.19 -16.94
CA GLU A 825 -0.68 10.76 -15.54
C GLU A 825 0.48 9.82 -15.15
N LYS A 826 1.25 9.31 -16.13
CA LYS A 826 2.28 8.28 -15.92
C LYS A 826 3.26 8.55 -14.76
N TRP A 827 3.60 9.81 -14.49
CA TRP A 827 4.54 10.15 -13.43
C TRP A 827 3.95 10.17 -12.02
N PHE A 828 2.62 10.07 -11.87
CA PHE A 828 1.93 10.04 -10.57
C PHE A 828 1.54 8.61 -10.14
N LEU A 829 1.74 7.63 -11.01
CA LEU A 829 1.25 6.27 -10.84
C LEU A 829 2.31 5.34 -10.24
N SER A 830 1.81 4.34 -9.50
CA SER A 830 2.59 3.20 -9.00
C SER A 830 2.87 2.17 -10.11
N ALA A 831 3.57 1.08 -9.78
CA ALA A 831 3.85 0.01 -10.74
C ALA A 831 2.66 -0.93 -11.00
N SER A 832 1.58 -0.86 -10.22
CA SER A 832 0.51 -1.85 -10.21
C SER A 832 -0.28 -1.92 -11.53
N HIS A 833 -1.00 -3.03 -11.77
CA HIS A 833 -1.88 -3.14 -12.93
C HIS A 833 -3.26 -2.53 -12.67
N CYS A 834 -3.80 -2.69 -11.46
CA CYS A 834 -5.15 -2.25 -11.13
C CYS A 834 -5.32 -0.71 -11.23
N HIS A 835 -4.36 0.04 -10.69
CA HIS A 835 -4.40 1.51 -10.63
C HIS A 835 -3.01 2.13 -10.83
N GLY A 836 -2.17 1.48 -11.62
CA GLY A 836 -0.80 1.92 -11.89
C GLY A 836 -0.44 1.88 -13.36
N LEU A 837 0.86 2.05 -13.60
CA LEU A 837 1.47 2.16 -14.92
C LEU A 837 1.22 0.92 -15.81
N ALA A 838 1.17 -0.28 -15.22
CA ALA A 838 1.07 -1.51 -16.00
C ALA A 838 -0.30 -1.66 -16.69
N GLY A 839 -1.40 -1.39 -15.97
CA GLY A 839 -2.75 -1.49 -16.55
C GLY A 839 -3.03 -0.36 -17.54
N ASN A 840 -2.54 0.83 -17.25
CA ASN A 840 -2.61 1.98 -18.15
C ASN A 840 -1.80 1.73 -19.43
N GLY A 841 -0.60 1.18 -19.31
CA GLY A 841 0.24 0.77 -20.44
C GLY A 841 -0.45 -0.29 -21.31
N GLU A 842 -1.13 -1.26 -20.70
CA GLU A 842 -1.90 -2.27 -21.42
C GLU A 842 -3.07 -1.66 -22.24
N PHE A 843 -3.72 -0.60 -21.75
CA PHE A 843 -4.71 0.14 -22.55
C PHE A 843 -4.07 0.82 -23.76
N LEU A 844 -2.89 1.42 -23.61
CA LEU A 844 -2.16 2.00 -24.74
C LEU A 844 -1.77 0.93 -25.78
N LEU A 845 -1.43 -0.28 -25.33
CA LEU A 845 -1.20 -1.41 -26.23
C LEU A 845 -2.48 -1.86 -26.95
N ASP A 846 -3.65 -1.76 -26.30
CA ASP A 846 -4.93 -2.02 -26.96
C ASP A 846 -5.22 -0.97 -28.05
N MET A 847 -4.94 0.31 -27.79
CA MET A 847 -5.06 1.37 -28.81
C MET A 847 -4.14 1.09 -30.01
N ALA A 848 -2.89 0.70 -29.76
CA ALA A 848 -1.94 0.32 -30.82
C ALA A 848 -2.43 -0.88 -31.63
N ALA A 849 -2.91 -1.94 -30.97
CA ALA A 849 -3.40 -3.14 -31.63
C ALA A 849 -4.66 -2.88 -32.47
N ALA A 850 -5.53 -1.98 -32.03
CA ALA A 850 -6.79 -1.65 -32.71
C ALA A 850 -6.61 -0.74 -33.92
N THR A 851 -5.74 0.27 -33.78
CA THR A 851 -5.59 1.36 -34.77
C THR A 851 -4.42 1.15 -35.72
N GLY A 852 -3.42 0.36 -35.32
CA GLY A 852 -2.15 0.22 -36.04
C GLY A 852 -1.23 1.44 -35.93
N GLU A 853 -1.62 2.50 -35.23
CA GLU A 853 -0.84 3.72 -35.08
C GLU A 853 0.34 3.54 -34.13
N THR A 854 1.52 4.00 -34.56
CA THR A 854 2.76 3.87 -33.77
C THR A 854 2.76 4.73 -32.52
N LEU A 855 2.08 5.89 -32.53
CA LEU A 855 2.02 6.83 -31.42
C LEU A 855 1.68 6.17 -30.08
N TYR A 856 0.70 5.26 -30.06
CA TYR A 856 0.29 4.59 -28.82
C TYR A 856 1.34 3.61 -28.29
N LEU A 857 2.12 2.99 -29.18
CA LEU A 857 3.29 2.21 -28.78
C LEU A 857 4.35 3.12 -28.15
N GLU A 858 4.59 4.29 -28.71
CA GLU A 858 5.54 5.25 -28.12
C GLU A 858 5.09 5.69 -26.71
N TRP A 859 3.79 5.91 -26.51
CA TRP A 859 3.25 6.23 -25.19
C TRP A 859 3.31 5.05 -24.21
N ALA A 860 3.17 3.80 -24.69
CA ALA A 860 3.42 2.62 -23.88
C ALA A 860 4.91 2.48 -23.51
N GLU A 861 5.82 2.83 -24.41
CA GLU A 861 7.26 2.87 -24.10
C GLU A 861 7.61 3.96 -23.07
N GLU A 862 6.92 5.11 -23.10
CA GLU A 862 7.01 6.12 -22.04
C GLU A 862 6.56 5.56 -20.68
N HIS A 863 5.50 4.73 -20.64
CA HIS A 863 5.08 4.05 -19.41
C HIS A 863 6.11 3.03 -18.92
N ALA A 864 6.78 2.30 -19.82
CA ALA A 864 7.89 1.43 -19.46
C ALA A 864 9.08 2.21 -18.86
N ALA A 865 9.38 3.40 -19.39
CA ALA A 865 10.39 4.29 -18.79
C ALA A 865 9.95 4.82 -17.41
N ALA A 866 8.67 5.13 -17.23
CA ALA A 866 8.11 5.51 -15.94
C ALA A 866 8.12 4.34 -14.94
N LEU A 867 7.92 3.09 -15.38
CA LEU A 867 8.04 1.90 -14.53
C LEU A 867 9.47 1.70 -14.04
N TYR A 868 10.46 1.87 -14.93
CA TYR A 868 11.86 1.64 -14.61
C TYR A 868 12.41 2.52 -13.47
N ARG A 869 11.78 3.69 -13.22
CA ARG A 869 12.15 4.54 -12.07
C ARG A 869 11.78 3.89 -10.72
N LEU A 870 10.82 2.95 -10.71
CA LEU A 870 10.33 2.25 -9.53
C LEU A 870 11.10 0.94 -9.26
N CYS A 871 12.17 0.70 -10.02
CA CYS A 871 12.96 -0.51 -9.88
C CYS A 871 14.08 -0.36 -8.86
N GLY A 872 14.16 -1.32 -7.95
CA GLY A 872 15.25 -1.49 -6.99
C GLY A 872 16.08 -2.74 -7.28
N LEU A 873 17.27 -2.83 -6.69
CA LEU A 873 18.08 -4.04 -6.74
C LEU A 873 17.78 -4.93 -5.53
N HIS A 874 17.43 -6.18 -5.80
CA HIS A 874 17.22 -7.22 -4.80
C HIS A 874 18.02 -8.47 -5.17
N LYS A 875 19.03 -8.82 -4.34
CA LYS A 875 19.94 -9.96 -4.57
C LYS A 875 20.52 -9.99 -5.99
N GLY A 876 20.97 -8.83 -6.49
CA GLY A 876 21.55 -8.65 -7.84
C GLY A 876 20.54 -8.54 -8.99
N ARG A 877 19.24 -8.79 -8.73
CA ARG A 877 18.16 -8.69 -9.72
C ARG A 877 17.49 -7.32 -9.67
N LEU A 878 17.15 -6.80 -10.84
CA LEU A 878 16.33 -5.61 -10.97
C LEU A 878 14.84 -5.99 -10.81
N VAL A 879 14.23 -5.51 -9.72
CA VAL A 879 12.85 -5.85 -9.35
C VAL A 879 12.00 -4.60 -9.22
N LEU A 880 10.70 -4.73 -9.48
CA LEU A 880 9.74 -3.66 -9.22
C LEU A 880 9.27 -3.71 -7.78
N LEU A 881 9.38 -2.58 -7.09
CA LEU A 881 8.89 -2.44 -5.73
C LEU A 881 7.39 -2.18 -5.73
N ASP A 882 6.75 -2.57 -4.64
CA ASP A 882 5.33 -2.32 -4.43
C ASP A 882 5.06 -0.84 -4.09
N GLU A 883 3.79 -0.53 -3.82
CA GLU A 883 3.34 0.85 -3.57
C GLU A 883 3.89 1.45 -2.28
N THR A 884 4.45 0.63 -1.38
CA THR A 884 5.17 1.13 -0.20
C THR A 884 6.52 1.75 -0.59
N GLY A 885 7.02 1.48 -1.80
CA GLY A 885 8.32 1.90 -2.29
C GLY A 885 9.50 1.20 -1.60
N THR A 886 9.24 0.15 -0.84
CA THR A 886 10.30 -0.59 -0.11
C THR A 886 10.07 -2.10 -0.10
N GLY A 887 8.81 -2.55 -0.17
CA GLY A 887 8.42 -3.95 -0.22
C GLY A 887 8.33 -4.52 -1.64
N MET A 888 8.00 -5.80 -1.70
CA MET A 888 7.70 -6.53 -2.93
C MET A 888 6.40 -7.32 -2.75
N THR A 889 5.54 -7.26 -3.76
CA THR A 889 4.39 -8.15 -3.92
C THR A 889 4.44 -8.82 -5.28
N TYR A 890 4.04 -10.09 -5.33
CA TYR A 890 4.18 -10.97 -6.50
C TYR A 890 2.90 -11.10 -7.32
N SER A 891 1.77 -10.60 -6.82
CA SER A 891 0.47 -10.80 -7.47
C SER A 891 0.30 -9.93 -8.71
N TYR A 892 -0.72 -10.23 -9.51
CA TYR A 892 -0.91 -9.59 -10.81
C TYR A 892 -1.42 -8.15 -10.68
N ASN A 893 -2.52 -7.91 -9.95
CA ASN A 893 -3.15 -6.59 -10.01
C ASN A 893 -2.47 -5.52 -9.15
N ILE A 894 -1.85 -5.92 -8.05
CA ILE A 894 -1.23 -5.02 -7.08
C ILE A 894 0.30 -5.15 -7.04
N GLY A 895 0.87 -6.17 -7.70
CA GLY A 895 2.29 -6.51 -7.58
C GLY A 895 3.05 -6.56 -8.91
N MET A 896 4.28 -7.03 -8.81
CA MET A 896 5.26 -7.05 -9.89
C MET A 896 4.79 -7.87 -11.10
N ALA A 897 4.01 -8.94 -10.88
CA ALA A 897 3.57 -9.80 -11.98
C ALA A 897 2.77 -9.03 -13.04
N GLY A 898 1.92 -8.08 -12.65
CA GLY A 898 1.18 -7.25 -13.62
C GLY A 898 2.09 -6.37 -14.48
N ALA A 899 3.12 -5.78 -13.87
CA ALA A 899 4.09 -4.96 -14.59
C ALA A 899 5.01 -5.79 -15.50
N ILE A 900 5.43 -6.98 -15.06
CA ILE A 900 6.13 -7.94 -15.93
C ILE A 900 5.22 -8.39 -17.07
N GLY A 901 3.91 -8.56 -16.83
CA GLY A 901 2.93 -8.88 -17.85
C GLY A 901 2.82 -7.78 -18.92
N PHE A 902 2.74 -6.52 -18.51
CA PHE A 902 2.75 -5.37 -19.42
C PHE A 902 4.02 -5.32 -20.26
N LEU A 903 5.19 -5.39 -19.63
CA LEU A 903 6.48 -5.39 -20.34
C LEU A 903 6.58 -6.57 -21.30
N HIS A 904 6.03 -7.73 -20.93
CA HIS A 904 6.05 -8.92 -21.77
C HIS A 904 5.25 -8.68 -23.04
N ARG A 905 4.01 -8.16 -22.93
CA ARG A 905 3.19 -7.87 -24.11
C ARG A 905 3.78 -6.74 -24.96
N LEU A 906 4.36 -5.71 -24.34
CA LEU A 906 5.08 -4.65 -25.05
C LEU A 906 6.24 -5.19 -25.89
N ARG A 907 6.95 -6.21 -25.40
CA ARG A 907 8.11 -6.81 -26.07
C ARG A 907 7.73 -7.85 -27.12
N HIS A 908 6.89 -8.80 -26.74
CA HIS A 908 6.60 -10.01 -27.50
C HIS A 908 5.25 -9.96 -28.23
N GLY A 909 4.46 -8.89 -28.06
CA GLY A 909 3.11 -8.81 -28.61
C GLY A 909 2.13 -9.76 -27.93
N GLY A 910 1.07 -10.12 -28.67
CA GLY A 910 0.06 -11.09 -28.25
C GLY A 910 -1.26 -10.48 -27.77
N GLU A 911 -2.16 -11.38 -27.37
CA GLU A 911 -3.52 -11.07 -26.92
C GLU A 911 -3.53 -10.34 -25.58
N ARG A 912 -4.53 -9.46 -25.38
CA ARG A 912 -4.80 -8.82 -24.10
C ARG A 912 -5.10 -9.87 -23.03
N TRP A 913 -4.54 -9.67 -21.85
CA TRP A 913 -4.74 -10.55 -20.70
C TRP A 913 -6.17 -10.45 -20.19
N TRP A 914 -6.74 -11.60 -19.77
CA TRP A 914 -8.05 -11.65 -19.10
C TRP A 914 -9.21 -11.04 -19.90
N MET A 915 -9.09 -11.06 -21.23
CA MET A 915 -10.10 -10.58 -22.16
C MET A 915 -10.39 -11.64 -23.21
N VAL A 916 -11.66 -11.74 -23.62
CA VAL A 916 -12.07 -12.60 -24.75
C VAL A 916 -12.29 -11.71 -25.96
N ASP A 917 -11.20 -11.32 -26.63
CA ASP A 917 -11.22 -10.48 -27.82
C ASP A 917 -10.26 -10.94 -28.94
N ASP A 918 -10.18 -10.15 -30.01
CA ASP A 918 -9.32 -10.35 -31.19
C ASP A 918 -8.28 -9.21 -31.32
N PHE A 919 -7.94 -8.55 -30.21
CA PHE A 919 -6.92 -7.49 -30.15
C PHE A 919 -5.55 -8.12 -29.90
N THR A 920 -4.91 -8.55 -30.99
CA THR A 920 -3.57 -9.13 -30.96
C THR A 920 -2.54 -8.07 -31.35
N LEU A 921 -1.63 -7.76 -30.43
CA LEU A 921 -0.51 -6.87 -30.74
C LEU A 921 0.56 -7.64 -31.52
N THR A 922 1.04 -7.07 -32.63
CA THR A 922 2.13 -7.66 -33.39
C THR A 922 3.44 -7.60 -32.59
N PRO A 923 4.25 -8.68 -32.54
CA PRO A 923 5.58 -8.65 -31.95
C PRO A 923 6.47 -7.57 -32.58
N ARG A 924 7.45 -7.11 -31.81
CA ARG A 924 8.34 -6.00 -32.22
C ARG A 924 9.39 -6.38 -33.26
N GLU A 925 9.60 -7.66 -33.56
CA GLU A 925 10.55 -8.06 -34.59
C GLU A 925 9.98 -7.68 -35.98
N GLU A 926 10.71 -6.83 -36.71
CA GLU A 926 10.37 -6.19 -38.01
C GLU A 926 9.69 -4.80 -37.99
N ARG A 927 10.07 -3.86 -37.11
CA ARG A 927 9.90 -2.41 -37.38
C ARG A 927 11.15 -1.58 -37.09
#